data_AF-A0A0M8MVN4-F1
#
_entry.id   AF-A0A0M8MVN4-F1
#
_cell.length_a   1.000
_cell.length_b   1.000
_cell.length_c   1.000
_cell.angle_alpha   90.00
_cell.angle_beta   90.00
_cell.angle_gamma   90.00
#
_symmetry.space_group_name_H-M   'P 1'
#
loop_
_entity.id
_entity.type
_entity.pdbx_description
1 polymer ?
#
loop_
_entity_poly.entity_id
_entity_poly.type
_entity_poly.pdbx_seq_one_letter_code
_entity_poly.pdbx_strand_id
1 'polypeptide(L)'
;MLDQFVVLSKTGAVLWSKTFTPSLSNNDLLNRVIRTSFLEERTATERMDVDGYTIRWLFSNELDLVFIAIHQRILQLTYISTLLDTVCDIFTKKYASLVRTLPTFSTSPDTLQSYANDVQLWEKEFVQLLRKLEQSPKSKKGTSTPTASPAAPKIEEATMTSPVSTPEPLKNAKAAAVGPHGRRVASGKAKKGKAAPRTEATPEPEGKKPTPGKERRKWGDNNEPLSDAALTTLDFSGAKNDEQDINLSQWIDERKMGTKRSDGVYELADDEAETNDNTPSFFGSLMGTGPTSFFSRLTGAKEALTKDDLAPVLHAMQMHLQSKNVANDVAALICEGVEKRLLGKRLGNFGSVKAEVRKSLEESITRILTPSTSTDILLEIASKKQRRAELLATLPAHAVKGHVSPALNPYAIGFVGVNGVGKSTNLAKVCFWLLQNRYRVLIAACDTFRSGAVEQLRTHVRNLGQLELDGHRVADGVPGTGEPMLELYERGYGKDAAGIAKDALAYARTSGFDVVLIDTAGRMQDNEPLMRALAKLIAVNQPDKVLFVGEALVGNEAVDQLTKFHRALKDYSGVADPRGLDGCLLTKWDTVDDKVGTALTSTWATGLPIYFVGTGQTYTDLRQLRVSHVVNALLRE
;
A
#
# COMPACT_ATOMS: atom_id res chain seq x y z
N MET A 1 38.27 4.55 -9.37
CA MET A 1 38.37 4.67 -7.90
C MET A 1 37.06 4.20 -7.30
N LEU A 2 37.10 2.94 -6.87
CA LEU A 2 36.08 2.28 -6.07
C LEU A 2 36.25 2.74 -4.62
N ASP A 3 35.15 3.06 -3.92
CA ASP A 3 35.22 3.58 -2.55
C ASP A 3 35.18 2.46 -1.50
N GLN A 4 34.35 1.42 -1.72
CA GLN A 4 34.26 0.26 -0.84
C GLN A 4 33.86 -1.01 -1.62
N PHE A 5 34.40 -2.16 -1.22
CA PHE A 5 33.95 -3.48 -1.65
C PHE A 5 33.70 -4.38 -0.44
N VAL A 6 32.59 -5.11 -0.43
CA VAL A 6 32.19 -5.96 0.70
C VAL A 6 31.70 -7.32 0.19
N VAL A 7 32.09 -8.39 0.88
CA VAL A 7 31.56 -9.75 0.70
C VAL A 7 30.84 -10.15 1.99
N LEU A 8 29.55 -10.42 1.87
CA LEU A 8 28.66 -10.79 2.96
C LEU A 8 28.14 -12.21 2.73
N SER A 9 27.86 -12.94 3.80
CA SER A 9 26.93 -14.07 3.73
C SER A 9 25.48 -13.55 3.64
N LYS A 10 24.55 -14.35 3.12
CA LYS A 10 23.11 -14.06 3.19
C LYS A 10 22.60 -13.91 4.64
N THR A 11 23.31 -14.48 5.62
CA THR A 11 23.00 -14.32 7.05
C THR A 11 23.49 -12.98 7.64
N GLY A 12 24.15 -12.13 6.83
CA GLY A 12 24.60 -10.80 7.24
C GLY A 12 26.00 -10.77 7.86
N ALA A 13 26.74 -11.88 7.87
CA ALA A 13 28.12 -11.90 8.33
C ALA A 13 29.06 -11.31 7.26
N VAL A 14 29.86 -10.32 7.64
CA VAL A 14 30.91 -9.77 6.77
C VAL A 14 32.07 -10.77 6.73
N LEU A 15 32.26 -11.41 5.58
CA LEU A 15 33.39 -12.32 5.35
C LEU A 15 34.64 -11.54 5.00
N TRP A 16 34.50 -10.52 4.16
CA TRP A 16 35.61 -9.66 3.78
C TRP A 16 35.10 -8.27 3.42
N SER A 17 35.88 -7.24 3.75
CA SER A 17 35.60 -5.87 3.31
C SER A 17 36.88 -5.11 3.06
N LYS A 18 36.86 -4.22 2.07
CA LYS A 18 37.94 -3.29 1.78
C LYS A 18 37.36 -1.91 1.53
N THR A 19 37.80 -0.96 2.34
CA THR A 19 37.43 0.45 2.21
C THR A 19 38.65 1.23 1.72
N PHE A 20 38.46 1.99 0.64
CA PHE A 20 39.48 2.86 0.05
C PHE A 20 39.32 4.32 0.50
N THR A 21 38.12 4.72 0.90
CA THR A 21 37.80 6.08 1.34
C THR A 21 37.41 6.11 2.82
N PRO A 22 38.13 6.84 3.70
CA PRO A 22 37.89 6.84 5.14
C PRO A 22 36.49 7.28 5.58
N SER A 23 35.80 8.12 4.79
CA SER A 23 34.44 8.61 5.11
C SER A 23 33.36 7.53 5.14
N LEU A 24 33.64 6.33 4.61
CA LEU A 24 32.70 5.20 4.56
C LEU A 24 33.02 4.10 5.59
N SER A 25 34.01 4.30 6.46
CA SER A 25 34.42 3.28 7.44
C SER A 25 33.33 2.86 8.43
N ASN A 26 32.31 3.70 8.65
CA ASN A 26 31.23 3.43 9.60
C ASN A 26 30.14 2.50 9.07
N ASN A 27 30.26 1.97 7.84
CA ASN A 27 29.31 1.04 7.22
C ASN A 27 27.85 1.54 7.20
N ASP A 28 27.59 2.84 7.38
CA ASP A 28 26.23 3.39 7.46
C ASP A 28 25.47 3.22 6.14
N LEU A 29 26.14 3.46 5.00
CA LEU A 29 25.58 3.20 3.68
C LEU A 29 25.31 1.70 3.45
N LEU A 30 26.23 0.83 3.88
CA LEU A 30 26.06 -0.62 3.78
C LEU A 30 24.86 -1.09 4.59
N ASN A 31 24.75 -0.66 5.85
CA ASN A 31 23.63 -0.98 6.73
C ASN A 31 22.30 -0.47 6.19
N ARG A 32 22.30 0.71 5.56
CA ARG A 32 21.11 1.26 4.90
C ARG A 32 20.68 0.40 3.72
N VAL A 33 21.61 -0.01 2.84
CA VAL A 33 21.31 -0.92 1.72
C VAL A 33 20.82 -2.29 2.22
N ILE A 34 21.38 -2.79 3.32
CA ILE A 34 20.90 -4.00 3.98
C ILE A 34 19.44 -3.84 4.42
N ARG A 35 19.10 -2.71 5.02
CA ARG A 35 17.72 -2.42 5.47
C ARG A 35 16.74 -2.20 4.32
N THR A 36 17.13 -1.49 3.27
CA THR A 36 16.21 -1.08 2.19
C THR A 36 16.15 -2.04 1.02
N SER A 37 17.22 -2.78 0.72
CA SER A 37 17.31 -3.59 -0.50
C SER A 37 17.42 -5.08 -0.20
N PHE A 38 18.21 -5.47 0.81
CA PHE A 38 18.37 -6.88 1.17
C PHE A 38 17.26 -7.39 2.12
N LEU A 39 16.69 -6.53 2.97
CA LEU A 39 15.56 -6.85 3.87
C LEU A 39 14.20 -6.77 3.16
N GLU A 40 13.96 -5.75 2.33
CA GLU A 40 12.72 -5.58 1.55
C GLU A 40 12.69 -6.39 0.24
N GLU A 41 13.74 -7.16 -0.06
CA GLU A 41 13.87 -8.05 -1.23
C GLU A 41 13.52 -7.41 -2.59
N ARG A 42 13.77 -6.11 -2.76
CA ARG A 42 13.81 -5.43 -4.08
C ARG A 42 15.06 -5.83 -4.86
N THR A 43 15.34 -7.13 -4.97
CA THR A 43 16.55 -7.71 -5.58
C THR A 43 16.48 -7.79 -7.10
N ALA A 44 15.36 -7.42 -7.72
CA ALA A 44 15.22 -7.36 -9.17
C ALA A 44 16.16 -6.33 -9.82
N THR A 45 16.54 -5.28 -9.10
CA THR A 45 17.46 -4.23 -9.57
C THR A 45 18.83 -4.40 -8.93
N GLU A 46 19.86 -4.76 -9.69
CA GLU A 46 21.26 -4.95 -9.22
C GLU A 46 22.00 -3.62 -8.93
N ARG A 47 21.25 -2.54 -8.76
CA ARG A 47 21.78 -1.18 -8.61
C ARG A 47 20.86 -0.32 -7.76
N MET A 48 21.45 0.43 -6.84
CA MET A 48 20.79 1.48 -6.06
C MET A 48 21.65 2.73 -6.03
N ASP A 49 21.02 3.91 -6.16
CA ASP A 49 21.71 5.21 -6.02
C ASP A 49 21.24 5.88 -4.71
N VAL A 50 22.15 6.19 -3.79
CA VAL A 50 21.87 6.75 -2.45
C VAL A 50 22.92 7.79 -2.08
N ASP A 51 22.50 8.97 -1.61
CA ASP A 51 23.38 10.03 -1.05
C ASP A 51 24.59 10.39 -1.95
N GLY A 52 24.41 10.34 -3.27
CA GLY A 52 25.46 10.63 -4.26
C GLY A 52 26.40 9.45 -4.56
N TYR A 53 26.15 8.27 -4.01
CA TYR A 53 26.82 7.02 -4.33
C TYR A 53 25.95 6.11 -5.20
N THR A 54 26.59 5.27 -5.98
CA THR A 54 26.00 4.13 -6.69
C THR A 54 26.52 2.86 -6.07
N ILE A 55 25.58 1.98 -5.72
CA ILE A 55 25.82 0.71 -5.05
C ILE A 55 25.35 -0.37 -6.02
N ARG A 56 26.22 -1.33 -6.31
CA ARG A 56 25.92 -2.50 -7.14
C ARG A 56 26.22 -3.77 -6.37
N TRP A 57 25.48 -4.82 -6.64
CA TRP A 57 25.70 -6.11 -6.00
C TRP A 57 25.51 -7.28 -6.94
N LEU A 58 26.13 -8.39 -6.60
CA LEU A 58 26.02 -9.67 -7.27
C LEU A 58 25.79 -10.78 -6.24
N PHE A 59 24.84 -11.68 -6.52
CA PHE A 59 24.54 -12.82 -5.66
C PHE A 59 25.25 -14.08 -6.17
N SER A 60 25.90 -14.81 -5.28
CA SER A 60 26.33 -16.19 -5.53
C SER A 60 25.45 -17.14 -4.74
N ASN A 61 24.55 -17.83 -5.43
CA ASN A 61 23.59 -18.74 -4.79
C ASN A 61 24.19 -20.10 -4.42
N GLU A 62 25.31 -20.50 -5.03
CA GLU A 62 25.97 -21.77 -4.69
C GLU A 62 26.50 -21.79 -3.25
N LEU A 63 26.94 -20.63 -2.75
CA LEU A 63 27.54 -20.48 -1.41
C LEU A 63 26.80 -19.46 -0.53
N ASP A 64 25.63 -18.99 -0.96
CA ASP A 64 24.83 -17.97 -0.26
C ASP A 64 25.63 -16.70 0.09
N LEU A 65 26.35 -16.16 -0.88
CA LEU A 65 27.18 -14.96 -0.74
C LEU A 65 26.61 -13.76 -1.52
N VAL A 66 26.92 -12.57 -1.02
CA VAL A 66 26.58 -11.28 -1.64
C VAL A 66 27.86 -10.47 -1.79
N PHE A 67 28.14 -10.03 -3.02
CA PHE A 67 29.27 -9.17 -3.36
C PHE A 67 28.74 -7.76 -3.62
N ILE A 68 29.27 -6.74 -2.94
CA ILE A 68 28.80 -5.36 -3.02
C ILE A 68 29.96 -4.44 -3.39
N ALA A 69 29.73 -3.58 -4.38
CA ALA A 69 30.65 -2.53 -4.80
C ALA A 69 29.99 -1.15 -4.66
N ILE A 70 30.67 -0.22 -4.00
CA ILE A 70 30.20 1.15 -3.73
C ILE A 70 31.16 2.13 -4.38
N HIS A 71 30.63 3.06 -5.17
CA HIS A 71 31.39 4.15 -5.78
C HIS A 71 30.58 5.44 -5.88
N GLN A 72 31.24 6.59 -6.00
CA GLN A 72 30.55 7.86 -6.26
C GLN A 72 29.75 7.82 -7.58
N ARG A 73 28.52 8.35 -7.55
CA ARG A 73 27.58 8.37 -8.70
C ARG A 73 28.12 9.19 -9.88
N ILE A 74 28.95 10.20 -9.61
CA ILE A 74 29.59 11.01 -10.66
C ILE A 74 30.58 10.20 -11.51
N LEU A 75 31.06 9.06 -10.98
CA LEU A 75 31.99 8.18 -11.66
C LEU A 75 31.21 7.08 -12.40
N GLN A 76 31.26 7.10 -13.74
CA GLN A 76 30.73 6.01 -14.57
C GLN A 76 31.77 4.89 -14.71
N LEU A 77 31.88 4.05 -13.68
CA LEU A 77 32.81 2.92 -13.67
C LEU A 77 32.20 1.70 -14.40
N THR A 78 32.55 1.53 -15.67
CA THR A 78 32.04 0.41 -16.50
C THR A 78 32.62 -0.95 -16.11
N TYR A 79 33.77 -0.97 -15.42
CA TYR A 79 34.44 -2.21 -15.01
C TYR A 79 33.83 -2.88 -13.78
N ILE A 80 32.88 -2.23 -13.08
CA ILE A 80 32.33 -2.74 -11.82
C ILE A 80 31.58 -4.06 -12.01
N SER A 81 30.81 -4.21 -13.08
CA SER A 81 30.12 -5.48 -13.38
C SER A 81 31.13 -6.61 -13.58
N THR A 82 32.13 -6.41 -14.43
CA THR A 82 33.20 -7.40 -14.65
C THR A 82 34.01 -7.70 -13.40
N LEU A 83 34.24 -6.69 -12.55
CA LEU A 83 34.90 -6.86 -11.26
C LEU A 83 34.07 -7.76 -10.34
N LEU A 84 32.76 -7.50 -10.19
CA LEU A 84 31.86 -8.31 -9.37
C LEU A 84 31.87 -9.77 -9.83
N ASP A 85 31.76 -10.02 -11.15
CA ASP A 85 31.78 -11.37 -11.73
C ASP A 85 33.10 -12.09 -11.46
N THR A 86 34.23 -11.44 -11.77
CA THR A 86 35.57 -12.03 -11.61
C THR A 86 35.89 -12.32 -10.15
N VAL A 87 35.54 -11.40 -9.26
CA VAL A 87 35.76 -11.54 -7.81
C VAL A 87 34.87 -12.65 -7.27
N CYS A 88 33.60 -12.73 -7.70
CA CYS A 88 32.69 -13.80 -7.34
C CYS A 88 33.26 -15.17 -7.74
N ASP A 89 33.71 -15.34 -8.98
CA ASP A 89 34.26 -16.60 -9.49
C ASP A 89 35.50 -17.07 -8.71
N ILE A 90 36.43 -16.16 -8.42
CA ILE A 90 37.67 -16.52 -7.74
C ILE A 90 37.40 -16.78 -6.25
N PHE A 91 36.61 -15.91 -5.61
CA PHE A 91 36.32 -16.02 -4.18
C PHE A 91 35.53 -17.30 -3.88
N THR A 92 34.52 -17.61 -4.70
CA THR A 92 33.71 -18.83 -4.54
C THR A 92 34.56 -20.09 -4.72
N LYS A 93 35.44 -20.15 -5.74
CA LYS A 93 36.34 -21.29 -5.94
C LYS A 93 37.35 -21.48 -4.80
N LYS A 94 37.93 -20.37 -4.30
CA LYS A 94 38.99 -20.41 -3.28
C LYS A 94 38.45 -20.71 -1.88
N TYR A 95 37.28 -20.17 -1.54
CA TYR A 95 36.72 -20.23 -0.19
C TYR A 95 35.48 -21.14 -0.04
N ALA A 96 35.13 -21.95 -1.06
CA ALA A 96 33.96 -22.83 -1.01
C ALA A 96 33.93 -23.77 0.20
N SER A 97 35.07 -24.38 0.55
CA SER A 97 35.19 -25.31 1.67
C SER A 97 34.90 -24.62 3.00
N LEU A 98 35.50 -23.45 3.21
CA LEU A 98 35.33 -22.65 4.41
C LEU A 98 33.91 -22.12 4.55
N VAL A 99 33.36 -21.51 3.48
CA VAL A 99 32.03 -20.90 3.53
C VAL A 99 30.95 -21.94 3.85
N ARG A 100 31.10 -23.18 3.36
CA ARG A 100 30.19 -24.30 3.70
C ARG A 100 30.27 -24.73 5.17
N THR A 101 31.36 -24.44 5.86
CA THR A 101 31.54 -24.77 7.30
C THR A 101 31.09 -23.65 8.24
N LEU A 102 30.92 -22.42 7.76
CA LEU A 102 30.51 -21.26 8.56
C LEU A 102 29.13 -21.37 9.25
N PRO A 103 28.08 -21.97 8.66
CA PRO A 103 26.75 -22.07 9.30
C PRO A 103 26.74 -23.00 10.51
N THR A 104 27.68 -23.94 10.57
CA THR A 104 27.86 -24.84 11.69
C THR A 104 28.73 -24.10 12.71
N PHE A 105 28.19 -23.71 13.87
CA PHE A 105 28.84 -22.96 14.96
C PHE A 105 30.12 -23.60 15.57
N SER A 106 30.71 -24.59 14.89
CA SER A 106 31.90 -25.36 15.27
C SER A 106 33.10 -24.99 14.40
N THR A 107 33.38 -23.70 14.20
CA THR A 107 34.69 -23.31 13.63
C THR A 107 35.72 -23.35 14.75
N SER A 108 36.67 -24.28 14.65
CA SER A 108 37.80 -24.35 15.57
C SER A 108 38.65 -23.07 15.47
N PRO A 109 39.27 -22.59 16.57
CA PRO A 109 40.11 -21.39 16.55
C PRO A 109 41.20 -21.41 15.47
N ASP A 110 41.75 -22.59 15.18
CA ASP A 110 42.80 -22.78 14.16
C ASP A 110 42.28 -22.52 12.73
N THR A 111 41.02 -22.88 12.46
CA THR A 111 40.37 -22.60 11.16
C THR A 111 40.17 -21.10 10.94
N LEU A 112 39.79 -20.36 11.99
CA LEU A 112 39.62 -18.91 11.92
C LEU A 112 40.96 -18.18 11.76
N GLN A 113 42.02 -18.67 12.41
CA GLN A 113 43.36 -18.11 12.25
C GLN A 113 43.92 -18.36 10.85
N SER A 114 43.73 -19.56 10.30
CA SER A 114 44.07 -19.86 8.90
C SER A 114 43.33 -18.94 7.94
N TYR A 115 42.03 -18.72 8.18
CA TYR A 115 41.25 -17.80 7.37
C TYR A 115 41.75 -16.36 7.44
N ALA A 116 42.06 -15.85 8.64
CA ALA A 116 42.58 -14.49 8.81
C ALA A 116 43.86 -14.26 8.00
N ASN A 117 44.75 -15.27 7.94
CA ASN A 117 45.97 -15.22 7.13
C ASN A 117 45.65 -15.27 5.62
N ASP A 118 44.75 -16.16 5.19
CA ASP A 118 44.36 -16.29 3.79
C ASP A 118 43.61 -15.05 3.27
N VAL A 119 42.85 -14.38 4.12
CA VAL A 119 42.17 -13.11 3.81
C VAL A 119 43.18 -11.97 3.56
N GLN A 120 44.31 -11.95 4.26
CA GLN A 120 45.38 -10.97 3.97
C GLN A 120 46.04 -11.24 2.61
N LEU A 121 46.17 -12.50 2.21
CA LEU A 121 46.61 -12.88 0.86
C LEU A 121 45.58 -12.47 -0.20
N TRP A 122 44.30 -12.71 0.07
CA TRP A 122 43.20 -12.28 -0.79
C TRP A 122 43.19 -10.79 -1.05
N GLU A 123 43.44 -9.97 -0.03
CA GLU A 123 43.46 -8.52 -0.17
C GLU A 123 44.49 -8.07 -1.23
N LYS A 124 45.67 -8.70 -1.24
CA LYS A 124 46.71 -8.42 -2.26
C LYS A 124 46.26 -8.84 -3.66
N GLU A 125 45.65 -10.02 -3.78
CA GLU A 125 45.11 -10.53 -5.06
C GLU A 125 43.98 -9.62 -5.59
N PHE A 126 43.05 -9.21 -4.73
CA PHE A 126 41.96 -8.30 -5.07
C PHE A 126 42.49 -6.96 -5.58
N VAL A 127 43.46 -6.35 -4.89
CA VAL A 127 44.03 -5.06 -5.31
C VAL A 127 44.75 -5.20 -6.67
N GLN A 128 45.40 -6.33 -6.94
CA GLN A 128 46.00 -6.58 -8.26
C GLN A 128 44.93 -6.73 -9.35
N LEU A 129 43.83 -7.44 -9.09
CA LEU A 129 42.71 -7.58 -10.02
C LEU A 129 42.06 -6.22 -10.31
N LEU A 130 41.80 -5.43 -9.26
CA LEU A 130 41.25 -4.08 -9.38
C LEU A 130 42.15 -3.20 -10.25
N ARG A 131 43.47 -3.19 -10.00
CA ARG A 131 44.43 -2.41 -10.82
C ARG A 131 44.46 -2.86 -12.27
N LYS A 132 44.43 -4.17 -12.54
CA LYS A 132 44.38 -4.69 -13.93
C LYS A 132 43.14 -4.22 -14.66
N LEU A 133 41.99 -4.22 -14.00
CA LEU A 133 40.72 -3.77 -14.59
C LEU A 133 40.64 -2.25 -14.74
N GLU A 134 41.23 -1.48 -13.81
CA GLU A 134 41.35 -0.02 -13.91
C GLU A 134 42.34 0.42 -15.01
N GLN A 135 43.38 -0.38 -15.27
CA GLN A 135 44.41 -0.10 -16.28
C GLN A 135 44.05 -0.63 -17.68
N SER A 136 43.01 -1.46 -17.80
CA SER A 136 42.55 -1.95 -19.10
C SER A 136 42.08 -0.77 -19.97
N PRO A 137 42.70 -0.51 -21.13
CA PRO A 137 42.38 0.65 -21.94
C PRO A 137 40.94 0.54 -22.46
N LYS A 138 40.20 1.66 -22.45
CA LYS A 138 38.90 1.80 -23.11
C LYS A 138 38.96 1.11 -24.48
N SER A 139 38.27 -0.02 -24.65
CA SER A 139 38.28 -0.74 -25.92
C SER A 139 37.62 0.12 -27.01
N LYS A 140 38.41 0.57 -27.97
CA LYS A 140 37.92 1.06 -29.27
C LYS A 140 38.00 -0.08 -30.29
N LYS A 141 36.83 -0.71 -30.50
CA LYS A 141 36.24 -1.39 -31.68
C LYS A 141 37.09 -2.01 -32.82
N GLY A 142 36.65 -3.21 -33.24
CA GLY A 142 36.48 -3.67 -34.65
C GLY A 142 37.18 -5.00 -35.01
N THR A 143 36.68 -5.95 -35.80
CA THR A 143 35.43 -6.15 -36.55
C THR A 143 35.39 -7.59 -37.12
N SER A 144 34.26 -8.31 -37.10
CA SER A 144 33.79 -9.14 -38.23
C SER A 144 32.30 -9.48 -38.08
N THR A 145 31.57 -9.22 -39.16
CA THR A 145 30.10 -9.13 -39.39
C THR A 145 29.26 -10.39 -39.19
N PRO A 146 27.93 -10.21 -39.03
CA PRO A 146 26.95 -10.95 -39.83
C PRO A 146 26.14 -10.02 -40.76
N THR A 147 25.54 -10.66 -41.76
CA THR A 147 24.99 -10.18 -43.03
C THR A 147 23.71 -9.33 -42.93
N ALA A 148 23.73 -8.22 -43.68
CA ALA A 148 22.69 -7.47 -44.41
C ALA A 148 21.18 -7.49 -44.04
N SER A 149 20.64 -6.28 -43.79
CA SER A 149 19.49 -5.68 -44.52
C SER A 149 19.43 -4.15 -44.30
N PRO A 150 18.81 -3.37 -45.21
CA PRO A 150 19.48 -2.24 -45.85
C PRO A 150 19.27 -0.86 -45.21
N ALA A 151 20.18 0.03 -45.59
CA ALA A 151 20.47 1.34 -45.05
C ALA A 151 19.46 2.45 -45.40
N ALA A 152 19.36 3.43 -44.49
CA ALA A 152 18.95 4.80 -44.80
C ALA A 152 20.22 5.65 -45.04
N PRO A 153 20.26 6.53 -46.06
CA PRO A 153 21.42 7.38 -46.35
C PRO A 153 21.36 8.76 -45.69
N LYS A 154 22.54 9.38 -45.51
CA LYS A 154 22.76 10.79 -45.11
C LYS A 154 23.05 11.68 -46.34
N ILE A 155 22.43 12.88 -46.34
CA ILE A 155 22.90 14.26 -46.65
C ILE A 155 24.01 14.39 -47.73
N GLU A 156 23.84 15.13 -48.85
CA GLU A 156 23.90 16.61 -48.91
C GLU A 156 23.23 17.25 -50.14
N GLU A 157 22.99 18.55 -49.93
CA GLU A 157 22.39 19.63 -50.72
C GLU A 157 22.47 19.61 -52.25
N ALA A 158 21.33 19.94 -52.87
CA ALA A 158 21.28 20.75 -54.07
C ALA A 158 19.99 21.60 -54.09
N THR A 159 20.19 22.90 -54.33
CA THR A 159 19.23 23.97 -54.59
C THR A 159 18.24 23.69 -55.71
N MET A 160 16.97 24.10 -55.55
CA MET A 160 16.20 24.98 -56.47
C MET A 160 14.72 25.13 -56.06
N THR A 161 14.36 26.39 -55.81
CA THR A 161 13.09 27.11 -56.05
C THR A 161 11.82 26.36 -56.48
N SER A 162 10.70 26.67 -55.79
CA SER A 162 9.30 26.45 -56.23
C SER A 162 8.32 27.15 -55.25
N PRO A 163 7.06 27.46 -55.64
CA PRO A 163 6.59 28.83 -55.68
C PRO A 163 5.63 29.26 -54.56
N VAL A 164 5.53 30.58 -54.49
CA VAL A 164 4.54 31.39 -53.79
C VAL A 164 3.12 31.04 -54.23
N SER A 165 2.21 30.86 -53.27
CA SER A 165 0.78 31.11 -53.47
C SER A 165 0.20 31.83 -52.25
N THR A 166 -0.19 33.08 -52.51
CA THR A 166 -0.87 34.07 -51.68
C THR A 166 -2.17 33.59 -51.03
N PRO A 167 -2.55 34.14 -49.85
CA PRO A 167 -3.95 34.24 -49.46
C PRO A 167 -4.36 35.70 -49.20
N GLU A 168 -5.51 36.11 -49.75
CA GLU A 168 -6.25 37.32 -49.36
C GLU A 168 -7.75 37.17 -49.75
N PRO A 169 -8.71 37.94 -49.20
CA PRO A 169 -9.29 37.81 -47.85
C PRO A 169 -10.85 37.73 -47.86
N LEU A 170 -11.50 37.51 -46.69
CA LEU A 170 -12.65 38.30 -46.14
C LEU A 170 -13.59 37.54 -45.17
N LYS A 171 -13.83 38.21 -44.02
CA LYS A 171 -15.10 38.35 -43.25
C LYS A 171 -15.64 37.15 -42.45
N ASN A 172 -15.33 37.11 -41.15
CA ASN A 172 -16.25 37.61 -40.10
C ASN A 172 -15.67 37.33 -38.70
N ALA A 173 -15.22 38.39 -38.04
CA ALA A 173 -15.00 38.42 -36.60
C ALA A 173 -16.02 39.36 -35.96
N LYS A 174 -16.65 38.93 -34.87
CA LYS A 174 -16.95 39.83 -33.75
C LYS A 174 -16.30 39.26 -32.49
N ALA A 175 -15.43 40.10 -31.94
CA ALA A 175 -14.49 39.86 -30.89
C ALA A 175 -15.12 39.93 -29.50
N ALA A 176 -14.47 39.31 -28.52
CA ALA A 176 -14.47 39.76 -27.14
C ALA A 176 -13.02 39.64 -26.61
N ALA A 177 -12.42 40.81 -26.37
CA ALA A 177 -11.07 40.95 -25.83
C ALA A 177 -11.09 40.99 -24.30
N VAL A 178 -10.03 40.45 -23.70
CA VAL A 178 -9.73 40.45 -22.27
C VAL A 178 -8.81 41.64 -21.93
N GLY A 179 -9.03 42.27 -20.78
CA GLY A 179 -8.14 43.24 -20.13
C GLY A 179 -8.71 43.73 -18.78
N PRO A 180 -7.89 44.26 -17.84
CA PRO A 180 -7.52 43.53 -16.62
C PRO A 180 -7.85 44.24 -15.28
N HIS A 181 -7.80 43.46 -14.18
CA HIS A 181 -7.64 43.84 -12.76
C HIS A 181 -8.70 44.77 -12.09
N GLY A 182 -9.21 44.36 -10.92
CA GLY A 182 -9.80 45.30 -9.95
C GLY A 182 -10.81 44.71 -8.97
N ARG A 183 -10.52 44.82 -7.67
CA ARG A 183 -11.28 44.31 -6.52
C ARG A 183 -12.30 45.38 -6.02
N ARG A 184 -13.38 44.90 -5.36
CA ARG A 184 -14.20 45.52 -4.26
C ARG A 184 -15.65 45.99 -4.56
N VAL A 185 -16.57 45.31 -3.86
CA VAL A 185 -17.64 45.76 -2.93
C VAL A 185 -18.13 47.23 -2.94
N ALA A 186 -19.45 47.43 -3.09
CA ALA A 186 -20.29 48.42 -2.36
C ALA A 186 -21.79 48.15 -2.70
N SER A 187 -22.73 47.90 -1.77
CA SER A 187 -23.39 48.84 -0.83
C SER A 187 -24.08 50.03 -1.51
N GLY A 188 -25.42 50.09 -1.50
CA GLY A 188 -26.19 51.25 -1.93
C GLY A 188 -27.63 51.28 -1.41
N LYS A 189 -27.86 52.16 -0.43
CA LYS A 189 -29.11 52.41 0.33
C LYS A 189 -29.87 53.60 -0.30
N ALA A 190 -31.19 53.45 -0.44
CA ALA A 190 -32.31 54.42 -0.39
C ALA A 190 -32.14 55.94 -0.68
N LYS A 191 -33.10 56.50 -1.45
CA LYS A 191 -33.98 57.68 -1.15
C LYS A 191 -34.88 57.95 -2.39
N LYS A 192 -36.21 58.17 -2.39
CA LYS A 192 -37.26 58.90 -1.62
C LYS A 192 -37.80 60.10 -2.44
N GLY A 193 -39.12 60.12 -2.71
CA GLY A 193 -39.96 61.29 -3.07
C GLY A 193 -41.44 60.85 -3.21
N LYS A 194 -42.30 61.01 -2.17
CA LYS A 194 -43.32 62.08 -1.88
C LYS A 194 -44.33 62.32 -3.03
N ALA A 195 -45.60 61.84 -2.95
CA ALA A 195 -46.83 62.33 -2.26
C ALA A 195 -47.69 63.23 -3.20
N ALA A 196 -49.02 63.20 -3.38
CA ALA A 196 -50.24 62.86 -2.57
C ALA A 196 -51.50 62.75 -3.53
N PRO A 197 -52.80 62.87 -3.11
CA PRO A 197 -53.67 62.01 -2.26
C PRO A 197 -55.12 61.73 -2.81
N ARG A 198 -55.95 61.00 -2.00
CA ARG A 198 -57.43 60.80 -1.99
C ARG A 198 -58.01 59.63 -2.83
N THR A 199 -59.04 58.85 -2.45
CA THR A 199 -59.81 58.52 -1.23
C THR A 199 -60.64 57.25 -1.52
N GLU A 200 -60.94 56.48 -0.46
CA GLU A 200 -62.10 55.58 -0.24
C GLU A 200 -62.22 54.15 -0.83
N ALA A 201 -62.77 53.31 0.06
CA ALA A 201 -63.45 52.01 -0.08
C ALA A 201 -62.60 50.72 -0.23
N THR A 202 -62.53 49.96 0.86
CA THR A 202 -62.30 48.50 0.88
C THR A 202 -63.53 47.76 0.31
N PRO A 203 -63.30 46.71 -0.48
CA PRO A 203 -63.64 45.37 0.01
C PRO A 203 -62.51 44.34 -0.23
N GLU A 204 -62.62 43.22 0.47
CA GLU A 204 -61.69 42.08 0.57
C GLU A 204 -61.15 41.56 -0.79
N PRO A 205 -59.89 41.07 -0.86
CA PRO A 205 -59.47 40.29 -2.02
C PRO A 205 -59.63 38.79 -1.76
N GLU A 206 -60.43 38.21 -2.63
CA GLU A 206 -60.57 36.79 -2.93
C GLU A 206 -59.22 36.07 -3.10
N GLY A 207 -59.27 34.75 -2.87
CA GLY A 207 -58.12 33.86 -2.80
C GLY A 207 -57.15 33.90 -3.97
N LYS A 208 -55.86 33.97 -3.65
CA LYS A 208 -54.77 33.72 -4.61
C LYS A 208 -54.79 32.26 -5.06
N LYS A 209 -55.00 32.03 -6.36
CA LYS A 209 -54.71 30.76 -7.04
C LYS A 209 -53.23 30.38 -6.85
N PRO A 210 -52.90 29.11 -6.51
CA PRO A 210 -51.53 28.66 -6.41
C PRO A 210 -50.88 28.53 -7.79
N THR A 211 -49.66 29.00 -7.92
CA THR A 211 -48.73 28.75 -9.04
C THR A 211 -48.54 27.25 -9.25
N PRO A 212 -48.52 26.72 -10.49
CA PRO A 212 -48.34 25.29 -10.73
C PRO A 212 -46.94 24.86 -10.31
N GLY A 213 -46.87 23.96 -9.33
CA GLY A 213 -45.64 23.32 -8.90
C GLY A 213 -45.04 22.48 -10.03
N LYS A 214 -43.72 22.44 -10.12
CA LYS A 214 -43.00 21.57 -11.07
C LYS A 214 -43.48 20.12 -10.91
N GLU A 215 -43.87 19.49 -12.00
CA GLU A 215 -44.25 18.07 -12.01
C GLU A 215 -43.11 17.21 -11.46
N ARG A 216 -43.47 16.32 -10.52
CA ARG A 216 -42.54 15.44 -9.82
C ARG A 216 -42.15 14.29 -10.75
N ARG A 217 -40.89 13.85 -10.68
CA ARG A 217 -40.45 12.65 -11.41
C ARG A 217 -41.17 11.41 -10.88
N LYS A 218 -41.68 10.62 -11.82
CA LYS A 218 -42.37 9.34 -11.59
C LYS A 218 -41.32 8.24 -11.39
N TRP A 219 -41.49 7.38 -10.38
CA TRP A 219 -40.60 6.25 -10.12
C TRP A 219 -41.42 5.06 -9.61
N GLY A 220 -41.29 3.90 -10.28
CA GLY A 220 -42.01 2.66 -10.02
C GLY A 220 -42.45 1.98 -11.32
N ASP A 221 -42.61 0.65 -11.32
CA ASP A 221 -42.98 -0.14 -12.52
C ASP A 221 -44.29 0.33 -13.18
N ASN A 222 -45.15 1.01 -12.41
CA ASN A 222 -46.45 1.52 -12.84
C ASN A 222 -46.46 3.02 -13.18
N ASN A 223 -45.31 3.71 -13.15
CA ASN A 223 -45.15 5.10 -13.60
C ASN A 223 -46.10 6.12 -12.94
N GLU A 224 -46.46 5.88 -11.68
CA GLU A 224 -47.25 6.77 -10.83
C GLU A 224 -46.34 7.64 -9.94
N PRO A 225 -46.72 8.90 -9.65
CA PRO A 225 -46.01 9.72 -8.69
C PRO A 225 -46.19 9.15 -7.26
N LEU A 226 -45.07 8.99 -6.54
CA LEU A 226 -45.09 8.58 -5.12
C LEU A 226 -45.94 9.57 -4.30
N SER A 227 -46.86 9.03 -3.49
CA SER A 227 -47.71 9.84 -2.62
C SER A 227 -46.89 10.53 -1.53
N ASP A 228 -47.34 11.69 -1.05
CA ASP A 228 -46.66 12.41 0.04
C ASP A 228 -46.60 11.58 1.34
N ALA A 229 -47.56 10.67 1.53
CA ALA A 229 -47.53 9.70 2.64
C ALA A 229 -46.42 8.65 2.44
N ALA A 230 -46.23 8.13 1.23
CA ALA A 230 -45.14 7.18 0.95
C ALA A 230 -43.76 7.84 1.07
N LEU A 231 -43.64 9.11 0.66
CA LEU A 231 -42.39 9.87 0.80
C LEU A 231 -42.09 10.23 2.25
N THR A 232 -43.10 10.54 3.06
CA THR A 232 -42.90 10.76 4.51
C THR A 232 -42.62 9.46 5.26
N THR A 233 -43.10 8.30 4.81
CA THR A 233 -42.65 7.00 5.34
C THR A 233 -41.23 6.62 4.92
N LEU A 234 -40.75 7.13 3.78
CA LEU A 234 -39.38 6.92 3.28
C LEU A 234 -38.41 8.03 3.73
N ASP A 235 -38.90 9.04 4.45
CA ASP A 235 -38.10 10.15 4.96
C ASP A 235 -37.47 9.79 6.30
N PHE A 236 -36.27 9.21 6.22
CA PHE A 236 -35.43 8.87 7.38
C PHE A 236 -34.56 10.04 7.85
N SER A 237 -34.77 11.26 7.34
CA SER A 237 -33.95 12.43 7.69
C SER A 237 -34.35 13.09 9.03
N GLY A 238 -35.53 12.75 9.56
CA GLY A 238 -36.02 13.22 10.85
C GLY A 238 -35.45 12.42 12.02
N ALA A 239 -34.96 13.13 13.04
CA ALA A 239 -34.57 12.56 14.34
C ALA A 239 -35.81 12.15 15.16
N LYS A 240 -36.63 11.25 14.63
CA LYS A 240 -37.57 10.49 15.48
C LYS A 240 -36.75 9.40 16.16
N ASN A 241 -36.65 9.51 17.49
CA ASN A 241 -36.24 8.42 18.38
C ASN A 241 -37.30 7.33 18.33
N ASP A 242 -37.45 6.67 17.18
CA ASP A 242 -38.10 5.38 17.15
C ASP A 242 -37.08 4.40 17.71
N GLU A 243 -37.20 4.11 19.00
CA GLU A 243 -36.69 2.89 19.65
C GLU A 243 -37.41 1.67 19.03
N GLN A 244 -37.35 1.53 17.71
CA GLN A 244 -37.57 0.24 17.09
C GLN A 244 -36.40 -0.63 17.55
N ASP A 245 -36.70 -1.73 18.26
CA ASP A 245 -35.75 -2.76 18.63
C ASP A 245 -34.88 -3.10 17.42
N ILE A 246 -33.67 -2.52 17.38
CA ILE A 246 -32.73 -2.76 16.28
C ILE A 246 -32.26 -4.19 16.47
N ASN A 247 -32.69 -5.07 15.58
CA ASN A 247 -32.31 -6.46 15.65
C ASN A 247 -30.81 -6.63 15.28
N LEU A 248 -29.96 -6.59 16.30
CA LEU A 248 -28.51 -6.74 16.19
C LEU A 248 -28.08 -8.10 15.61
N SER A 249 -28.92 -9.13 15.69
CA SER A 249 -28.61 -10.45 15.13
C SER A 249 -28.40 -10.43 13.61
N GLN A 250 -28.90 -9.40 12.92
CA GLN A 250 -28.64 -9.21 11.49
C GLN A 250 -27.25 -8.63 11.20
N TRP A 251 -26.64 -7.97 12.20
CA TRP A 251 -25.38 -7.24 12.07
C TRP A 251 -24.21 -7.90 12.80
N ILE A 252 -24.49 -8.83 13.70
CA ILE A 252 -23.50 -9.56 14.51
C ILE A 252 -23.78 -11.05 14.35
N ASP A 253 -22.86 -11.76 13.71
CA ASP A 253 -22.87 -13.22 13.65
C ASP A 253 -21.98 -13.77 14.76
N GLU A 254 -22.60 -14.25 15.84
CA GLU A 254 -21.89 -14.79 17.01
C GLU A 254 -20.94 -15.94 16.66
N ARG A 255 -21.25 -16.72 15.61
CA ARG A 255 -20.40 -17.84 15.16
C ARG A 255 -19.11 -17.37 14.51
N LYS A 256 -19.12 -16.13 14.00
CA LYS A 256 -17.99 -15.47 13.35
C LYS A 256 -17.24 -14.53 14.28
N MET A 257 -17.59 -14.45 15.56
CA MET A 257 -16.82 -13.67 16.51
C MET A 257 -15.41 -14.25 16.67
N GLY A 258 -14.45 -13.39 16.96
CA GLY A 258 -13.10 -13.80 17.34
C GLY A 258 -13.04 -14.25 18.80
N THR A 259 -11.84 -14.44 19.32
CA THR A 259 -11.60 -14.98 20.67
C THR A 259 -11.12 -13.90 21.62
N LYS A 260 -11.50 -14.01 22.90
CA LYS A 260 -10.91 -13.20 23.96
C LYS A 260 -9.74 -13.96 24.58
N ARG A 261 -8.58 -13.32 24.64
CA ARG A 261 -7.39 -13.83 25.35
C ARG A 261 -7.60 -13.79 26.85
N SER A 262 -6.71 -14.46 27.59
CA SER A 262 -6.72 -14.48 29.07
C SER A 262 -6.50 -13.12 29.72
N ASP A 263 -5.91 -12.17 28.99
CA ASP A 263 -5.74 -10.77 29.38
C ASP A 263 -6.98 -9.90 29.09
N GLY A 264 -8.03 -10.47 28.50
CA GLY A 264 -9.28 -9.79 28.16
C GLY A 264 -9.27 -9.09 26.80
N VAL A 265 -8.16 -9.13 26.05
CA VAL A 265 -8.08 -8.55 24.69
C VAL A 265 -8.91 -9.37 23.72
N TYR A 266 -9.77 -8.70 22.94
CA TYR A 266 -10.55 -9.32 21.88
C TYR A 266 -9.75 -9.32 20.57
N GLU A 267 -9.37 -10.52 20.16
CA GLU A 267 -8.70 -10.76 18.88
C GLU A 267 -9.73 -11.07 17.81
N LEU A 268 -9.49 -10.55 16.60
CA LEU A 268 -10.28 -10.94 15.44
C LEU A 268 -10.01 -12.40 15.14
N ALA A 269 -11.02 -13.12 14.65
CA ALA A 269 -10.74 -14.43 14.08
C ALA A 269 -9.84 -14.25 12.84
N ASP A 270 -9.16 -15.32 12.49
CA ASP A 270 -8.31 -15.39 11.32
C ASP A 270 -9.13 -15.73 10.07
N ASP A 271 -8.62 -15.35 8.91
CA ASP A 271 -9.16 -15.83 7.65
C ASP A 271 -8.75 -17.30 7.46
N GLU A 272 -9.58 -18.25 7.89
CA GLU A 272 -9.40 -19.67 7.59
C GLU A 272 -10.35 -20.11 6.47
N ALA A 273 -9.85 -20.93 5.54
CA ALA A 273 -10.67 -21.66 4.59
C ALA A 273 -10.93 -23.08 5.11
N GLU A 274 -12.14 -23.62 4.84
CA GLU A 274 -12.44 -25.03 5.10
C GLU A 274 -11.46 -25.93 4.35
N THR A 275 -10.72 -26.76 5.10
CA THR A 275 -9.81 -27.77 4.56
C THR A 275 -10.60 -28.92 3.95
N ASN A 276 -11.02 -28.77 2.70
CA ASN A 276 -11.39 -29.93 1.87
C ASN A 276 -10.17 -30.35 1.05
N ASP A 277 -9.34 -31.19 1.67
CA ASP A 277 -8.25 -31.91 1.01
C ASP A 277 -8.85 -32.97 0.07
N ASN A 278 -9.16 -32.56 -1.16
CA ASN A 278 -9.28 -33.46 -2.29
C ASN A 278 -8.64 -32.77 -3.49
N THR A 279 -7.36 -33.05 -3.73
CA THR A 279 -6.57 -32.51 -4.83
C THR A 279 -6.72 -33.37 -6.09
N PRO A 280 -7.46 -32.95 -7.13
CA PRO A 280 -7.21 -33.43 -8.48
C PRO A 280 -6.02 -32.67 -9.09
N SER A 281 -5.08 -33.43 -9.68
CA SER A 281 -3.85 -32.91 -10.30
C SER A 281 -4.17 -32.05 -11.54
N PHE A 282 -4.04 -30.72 -11.43
CA PHE A 282 -4.18 -29.77 -12.55
C PHE A 282 -3.14 -30.03 -13.66
N PHE A 283 -1.97 -30.57 -13.29
CA PHE A 283 -0.88 -30.84 -14.24
C PHE A 283 -1.15 -32.00 -15.22
N GLY A 284 -2.20 -32.79 -15.03
CA GLY A 284 -2.57 -33.87 -15.94
C GLY A 284 -3.12 -33.40 -17.30
N SER A 285 -3.64 -32.18 -17.39
CA SER A 285 -4.37 -31.70 -18.59
C SER A 285 -3.56 -30.77 -19.50
N LEU A 286 -2.36 -30.33 -19.10
CA LEU A 286 -1.49 -29.44 -19.89
C LEU A 286 -0.31 -30.20 -20.55
N MET A 287 -0.47 -31.49 -20.82
CA MET A 287 0.43 -32.27 -21.67
C MET A 287 -0.39 -33.13 -22.62
N GLY A 288 -0.83 -32.51 -23.72
CA GLY A 288 -1.34 -33.23 -24.88
C GLY A 288 -0.22 -34.00 -25.57
N THR A 289 -0.32 -35.33 -25.56
CA THR A 289 0.21 -36.32 -26.51
C THR A 289 1.36 -35.87 -27.43
N GLY A 290 2.59 -36.13 -26.99
CA GLY A 290 3.77 -36.26 -27.84
C GLY A 290 4.76 -37.23 -27.20
N PRO A 291 5.13 -38.35 -27.85
CA PRO A 291 6.10 -39.27 -27.29
C PRO A 291 7.51 -38.72 -27.50
N THR A 292 8.40 -39.06 -26.57
CA THR A 292 9.87 -38.91 -26.58
C THR A 292 10.49 -37.76 -25.76
N SER A 293 11.32 -38.16 -24.77
CA SER A 293 12.40 -37.42 -24.09
C SER A 293 12.26 -37.04 -22.60
N PHE A 294 11.35 -37.66 -21.84
CA PHE A 294 11.28 -37.45 -20.37
C PHE A 294 11.92 -38.55 -19.49
N PHE A 295 12.69 -39.49 -20.06
CA PHE A 295 13.25 -40.63 -19.32
C PHE A 295 14.77 -40.82 -19.48
N SER A 296 15.55 -39.73 -19.46
CA SER A 296 17.01 -39.82 -19.37
C SER A 296 17.60 -38.84 -18.37
N ARG A 297 17.40 -39.09 -17.07
CA ARG A 297 18.24 -38.55 -15.98
C ARG A 297 18.07 -39.35 -14.68
N LEU A 298 18.09 -40.67 -14.81
CA LEU A 298 18.15 -41.60 -13.68
C LEU A 298 19.52 -42.29 -13.63
N THR A 299 20.60 -41.52 -13.60
CA THR A 299 21.93 -42.00 -13.18
C THR A 299 22.77 -40.83 -12.66
N GLY A 300 23.27 -40.97 -11.42
CA GLY A 300 24.54 -40.38 -10.95
C GLY A 300 24.69 -38.85 -10.87
N ALA A 301 24.67 -38.33 -9.65
CA ALA A 301 25.34 -37.08 -9.22
C ALA A 301 24.99 -35.75 -9.92
N LYS A 302 24.05 -35.02 -9.29
CA LYS A 302 24.19 -33.61 -8.88
C LYS A 302 24.74 -32.62 -9.92
N GLU A 303 24.02 -32.42 -11.02
CA GLU A 303 24.19 -31.20 -11.81
C GLU A 303 23.51 -30.02 -11.10
N ALA A 304 24.14 -28.86 -11.20
CA ALA A 304 23.60 -27.62 -10.69
C ALA A 304 22.39 -27.22 -11.56
N LEU A 305 21.33 -26.69 -10.95
CA LEU A 305 20.13 -26.27 -11.68
C LEU A 305 20.49 -25.25 -12.77
N THR A 306 20.19 -25.59 -14.02
CA THR A 306 20.41 -24.70 -15.16
C THR A 306 19.15 -23.91 -15.49
N LYS A 307 19.29 -22.85 -16.28
CA LYS A 307 18.17 -22.01 -16.72
C LYS A 307 17.13 -22.79 -17.52
N ASP A 308 17.60 -23.68 -18.39
CA ASP A 308 16.74 -24.46 -19.28
C ASP A 308 15.89 -25.49 -18.49
N ASP A 309 16.42 -26.01 -17.38
CA ASP A 309 15.67 -26.93 -16.50
C ASP A 309 14.54 -26.19 -15.73
N LEU A 310 14.73 -24.91 -15.39
CA LEU A 310 13.80 -24.12 -14.57
C LEU A 310 12.68 -23.46 -15.40
N ALA A 311 12.99 -23.04 -16.64
CA ALA A 311 12.09 -22.28 -17.49
C ALA A 311 10.66 -22.86 -17.63
N PRO A 312 10.44 -24.16 -17.92
CA PRO A 312 9.08 -24.67 -18.12
C PRO A 312 8.26 -24.68 -16.82
N VAL A 313 8.90 -24.97 -15.69
CA VAL A 313 8.25 -25.01 -14.37
C VAL A 313 7.90 -23.59 -13.92
N LEU A 314 8.82 -22.64 -14.07
CA LEU A 314 8.59 -21.24 -13.71
C LEU A 314 7.50 -20.60 -14.56
N HIS A 315 7.47 -20.87 -15.86
CA HIS A 315 6.39 -20.39 -16.73
C HIS A 315 5.03 -20.95 -16.30
N ALA A 316 4.95 -22.26 -15.98
CA ALA A 316 3.72 -22.85 -15.46
C ALA A 316 3.28 -22.22 -14.11
N MET A 317 4.22 -21.97 -13.20
CA MET A 317 3.94 -21.30 -11.93
C MET A 317 3.51 -19.84 -12.12
N GLN A 318 4.13 -19.10 -13.05
CA GLN A 318 3.73 -17.74 -13.38
C GLN A 318 2.28 -17.69 -13.87
N MET A 319 1.90 -18.59 -14.78
CA MET A 319 0.52 -18.69 -15.27
C MET A 319 -0.46 -19.07 -14.16
N HIS A 320 -0.04 -19.93 -13.22
CA HIS A 320 -0.84 -20.29 -12.05
C HIS A 320 -1.05 -19.10 -11.10
N LEU A 321 -0.02 -18.32 -10.81
CA LEU A 321 -0.17 -17.11 -9.99
C LEU A 321 -1.12 -16.10 -10.66
N GLN A 322 -1.02 -15.94 -11.98
CA GLN A 322 -1.94 -15.08 -12.73
C GLN A 322 -3.40 -15.55 -12.64
N SER A 323 -3.65 -16.86 -12.71
CA SER A 323 -5.01 -17.39 -12.58
C SER A 323 -5.60 -17.16 -11.19
N LYS A 324 -4.74 -17.05 -10.17
CA LYS A 324 -5.08 -16.66 -8.79
C LYS A 324 -5.15 -15.15 -8.57
N ASN A 325 -5.26 -14.35 -9.63
CA ASN A 325 -5.38 -12.88 -9.61
C ASN A 325 -4.12 -12.13 -9.13
N VAL A 326 -2.92 -12.72 -9.29
CA VAL A 326 -1.66 -11.99 -9.14
C VAL A 326 -1.38 -11.19 -10.42
N ALA A 327 -0.95 -9.93 -10.27
CA ALA A 327 -0.61 -9.11 -11.43
C ALA A 327 0.50 -9.75 -12.28
N ASN A 328 0.39 -9.68 -13.61
CA ASN A 328 1.33 -10.35 -14.53
C ASN A 328 2.78 -9.93 -14.27
N ASP A 329 3.03 -8.62 -14.20
CA ASP A 329 4.36 -8.08 -13.98
C ASP A 329 4.94 -8.53 -12.64
N VAL A 330 4.09 -8.61 -11.60
CA VAL A 330 4.48 -9.07 -10.27
C VAL A 330 4.79 -10.56 -10.29
N ALA A 331 3.95 -11.39 -10.89
CA ALA A 331 4.18 -12.81 -11.03
C ALA A 331 5.48 -13.10 -11.80
N ALA A 332 5.74 -12.37 -12.89
CA ALA A 332 6.97 -12.48 -13.67
C ALA A 332 8.21 -12.15 -12.82
N LEU A 333 8.18 -11.04 -12.07
CA LEU A 333 9.29 -10.59 -11.23
C LEU A 333 9.55 -11.52 -10.05
N ILE A 334 8.51 -12.10 -9.45
CA ILE A 334 8.65 -13.12 -8.41
C ILE A 334 9.30 -14.38 -9.00
N CYS A 335 8.82 -14.85 -10.15
CA CYS A 335 9.40 -16.02 -10.83
C CYS A 335 10.85 -15.79 -11.27
N GLU A 336 11.21 -14.59 -11.75
CA GLU A 336 12.60 -14.22 -12.07
C GLU A 336 13.48 -14.23 -10.81
N GLY A 337 12.96 -13.72 -9.68
CA GLY A 337 13.64 -13.77 -8.39
C GLY A 337 13.91 -15.21 -7.93
N VAL A 338 12.94 -16.11 -8.12
CA VAL A 338 13.07 -17.55 -7.84
C VAL A 338 14.07 -18.20 -8.81
N GLU A 339 14.02 -17.90 -10.11
CA GLU A 339 14.99 -18.37 -11.10
C GLU A 339 16.40 -18.04 -10.64
N LYS A 340 16.68 -16.75 -10.40
CA LYS A 340 17.99 -16.27 -9.95
C LYS A 340 18.45 -17.04 -8.71
N ARG A 341 17.59 -17.22 -7.72
CA ARG A 341 17.90 -17.92 -6.45
C ARG A 341 18.26 -19.39 -6.66
N LEU A 342 17.62 -20.06 -7.61
CA LEU A 342 17.79 -21.49 -7.85
C LEU A 342 18.90 -21.81 -8.84
N LEU A 343 19.30 -20.88 -9.69
CA LEU A 343 20.43 -21.06 -10.61
C LEU A 343 21.70 -21.47 -9.86
N GLY A 344 22.29 -22.59 -10.27
CA GLY A 344 23.51 -23.13 -9.67
C GLY A 344 23.29 -23.90 -8.35
N LYS A 345 22.07 -23.95 -7.81
CA LYS A 345 21.77 -24.72 -6.60
C LYS A 345 21.73 -26.21 -6.92
N ARG A 346 22.32 -27.03 -6.05
CA ARG A 346 22.31 -28.50 -6.19
C ARG A 346 21.09 -29.07 -5.47
N LEU A 347 20.31 -29.90 -6.17
CA LEU A 347 19.17 -30.60 -5.59
C LEU A 347 19.62 -31.64 -4.55
N GLY A 348 18.83 -31.79 -3.48
CA GLY A 348 18.99 -32.86 -2.50
C GLY A 348 18.65 -34.23 -3.10
N ASN A 349 19.08 -35.31 -2.44
CA ASN A 349 18.99 -36.69 -2.96
C ASN A 349 17.56 -37.16 -3.32
N PHE A 350 16.52 -36.47 -2.85
CA PHE A 350 15.10 -36.76 -3.13
C PHE A 350 14.34 -35.54 -3.70
N GLY A 351 15.03 -34.47 -4.11
CA GLY A 351 14.41 -33.22 -4.55
C GLY A 351 14.07 -33.21 -6.04
N SER A 352 12.82 -32.89 -6.38
CA SER A 352 12.39 -32.58 -7.75
C SER A 352 12.55 -31.09 -8.04
N VAL A 353 12.86 -30.72 -9.30
CA VAL A 353 12.88 -29.31 -9.76
C VAL A 353 11.55 -28.62 -9.42
N LYS A 354 10.42 -29.30 -9.64
CA LYS A 354 9.07 -28.76 -9.31
C LYS A 354 8.93 -28.48 -7.82
N ALA A 355 9.38 -29.40 -6.97
CA ALA A 355 9.27 -29.26 -5.52
C ALA A 355 10.16 -28.14 -5.00
N GLU A 356 11.38 -28.01 -5.54
CA GLU A 356 12.32 -26.96 -5.15
C GLU A 356 11.85 -25.56 -5.62
N VAL A 357 11.33 -25.45 -6.84
CA VAL A 357 10.71 -24.21 -7.34
C VAL A 357 9.51 -23.82 -6.49
N ARG A 358 8.61 -24.76 -6.20
CA ARG A 358 7.44 -24.52 -5.34
C ARG A 358 7.88 -24.02 -3.95
N LYS A 359 8.83 -24.69 -3.32
CA LYS A 359 9.35 -24.32 -2.00
C LYS A 359 9.98 -22.92 -2.02
N SER A 360 10.82 -22.63 -3.02
CA SER A 360 11.44 -21.31 -3.14
C SER A 360 10.41 -20.20 -3.41
N LEU A 361 9.33 -20.52 -4.13
CA LEU A 361 8.23 -19.59 -4.39
C LEU A 361 7.42 -19.36 -3.10
N GLU A 362 7.13 -20.41 -2.34
CA GLU A 362 6.48 -20.36 -1.03
C GLU A 362 7.25 -19.44 -0.05
N GLU A 363 8.57 -19.64 0.06
CA GLU A 363 9.44 -18.79 0.87
C GLU A 363 9.42 -17.33 0.41
N SER A 364 9.42 -17.09 -0.90
CA SER A 364 9.42 -15.73 -1.46
C SER A 364 8.08 -15.02 -1.20
N ILE A 365 6.95 -15.68 -1.46
CA ILE A 365 5.60 -15.14 -1.21
C ILE A 365 5.39 -14.89 0.29
N THR A 366 5.77 -15.84 1.14
CA THR A 366 5.68 -15.70 2.60
C THR A 366 6.43 -14.48 3.07
N ARG A 367 7.65 -14.28 2.55
CA ARG A 367 8.48 -13.12 2.89
C ARG A 367 7.85 -11.80 2.46
N ILE A 368 7.30 -11.73 1.24
CA ILE A 368 6.66 -10.52 0.70
C ILE A 368 5.42 -10.13 1.53
N LEU A 369 4.60 -11.12 1.91
CA LEU A 369 3.39 -10.90 2.68
C LEU A 369 3.66 -10.63 4.17
N THR A 370 4.82 -11.05 4.68
CA THR A 370 5.19 -10.82 6.08
C THR A 370 5.61 -9.36 6.28
N PRO A 371 4.90 -8.60 7.12
CA PRO A 371 5.18 -7.18 7.30
C PRO A 371 6.49 -6.95 8.04
N SER A 372 7.26 -5.94 7.63
CA SER A 372 8.51 -5.53 8.29
C SER A 372 8.28 -4.68 9.55
N THR A 373 7.06 -4.18 9.73
CA THR A 373 6.63 -3.35 10.86
C THR A 373 5.53 -4.04 11.65
N SER A 374 5.42 -3.73 12.94
CA SER A 374 4.32 -4.22 13.77
C SER A 374 2.96 -3.82 13.19
N THR A 375 2.05 -4.79 13.14
CA THR A 375 0.65 -4.61 12.74
C THR A 375 -0.30 -4.49 13.94
N ASP A 376 0.24 -4.50 15.16
CA ASP A 376 -0.56 -4.46 16.39
C ASP A 376 -1.06 -3.04 16.72
N ILE A 377 -2.22 -2.70 16.17
CA ILE A 377 -2.89 -1.41 16.41
C ILE A 377 -3.32 -1.26 17.88
N LEU A 378 -3.68 -2.34 18.59
CA LEU A 378 -4.14 -2.24 19.99
C LEU A 378 -3.00 -1.82 20.91
N LEU A 379 -1.82 -2.40 20.72
CA LEU A 379 -0.61 -2.02 21.45
C LEU A 379 -0.22 -0.56 21.16
N GLU A 380 -0.32 -0.12 19.92
CA GLU A 380 -0.05 1.26 19.55
C GLU A 380 -1.04 2.25 20.21
N ILE A 381 -2.34 1.93 20.24
CA ILE A 381 -3.37 2.73 20.92
C ILE A 381 -3.07 2.80 22.41
N ALA A 382 -2.82 1.66 23.07
CA ALA A 382 -2.50 1.60 24.50
C ALA A 382 -1.26 2.44 24.84
N SER A 383 -0.19 2.29 24.05
CA SER A 383 1.06 3.05 24.22
C SER A 383 0.86 4.55 24.02
N LYS A 384 0.00 4.95 23.08
CA LYS A 384 -0.32 6.37 22.86
C LYS A 384 -1.19 6.92 23.98
N LYS A 385 -2.19 6.16 24.45
CA LYS A 385 -3.06 6.52 25.56
C LYS A 385 -2.27 6.74 26.84
N GLN A 386 -1.33 5.84 27.16
CA GLN A 386 -0.44 5.98 28.32
C GLN A 386 0.42 7.25 28.23
N ARG A 387 1.14 7.45 27.11
CA ARG A 387 1.96 8.67 26.91
C ARG A 387 1.15 9.96 27.00
N ARG A 388 -0.07 9.95 26.46
CA ARG A 388 -1.00 11.09 26.56
C ARG A 388 -1.40 11.36 28.02
N ALA A 389 -1.69 10.32 28.80
CA ALA A 389 -2.04 10.46 30.21
C ALA A 389 -0.87 11.05 31.03
N GLU A 390 0.35 10.55 30.79
CA GLU A 390 1.58 11.07 31.41
C GLU A 390 1.81 12.54 31.06
N LEU A 391 1.69 12.90 29.78
CA LEU A 391 1.81 14.30 29.33
C LEU A 391 0.75 15.20 29.98
N LEU A 392 -0.50 14.76 30.04
CA LEU A 392 -1.59 15.52 30.67
C LEU A 392 -1.36 15.73 32.17
N ALA A 393 -0.77 14.76 32.87
CA ALA A 393 -0.43 14.89 34.30
C ALA A 393 0.67 15.93 34.56
N THR A 394 1.58 16.12 33.61
CA THR A 394 2.69 17.09 33.73
C THR A 394 2.32 18.51 33.30
N LEU A 395 1.29 18.69 32.49
CA LEU A 395 0.91 19.98 31.93
C LEU A 395 -0.04 20.77 32.85
N PRO A 396 0.16 22.10 33.01
CA PRO A 396 -0.81 22.93 33.71
C PRO A 396 -2.18 22.91 33.01
N ALA A 397 -3.29 22.89 33.77
CA ALA A 397 -4.65 22.77 33.22
C ALA A 397 -5.01 23.84 32.16
N HIS A 398 -4.42 25.04 32.26
CA HIS A 398 -4.60 26.12 31.28
C HIS A 398 -3.81 25.91 29.98
N ALA A 399 -2.72 25.14 30.01
CA ALA A 399 -1.94 24.76 28.84
C ALA A 399 -2.69 23.74 27.98
N VAL A 400 -3.46 22.83 28.58
CA VAL A 400 -4.20 21.76 27.87
C VAL A 400 -5.23 22.30 26.86
N LYS A 401 -5.92 23.40 27.19
CA LYS A 401 -6.92 24.02 26.28
C LYS A 401 -6.30 24.81 25.12
N GLY A 402 -5.06 25.29 25.28
CA GLY A 402 -4.34 26.07 24.26
C GLY A 402 -3.26 25.29 23.49
N HIS A 403 -2.82 24.14 24.00
CA HIS A 403 -1.79 23.32 23.39
C HIS A 403 -2.36 22.48 22.24
N VAL A 404 -1.99 22.86 21.02
CA VAL A 404 -2.26 22.10 19.79
C VAL A 404 -1.08 21.16 19.52
N SER A 405 -0.73 20.32 20.50
CA SER A 405 0.31 19.31 20.30
C SER A 405 -0.32 18.03 19.73
N PRO A 406 0.16 17.50 18.59
CA PRO A 406 -0.26 16.19 18.08
C PRO A 406 -0.08 15.06 19.09
N ALA A 407 0.88 15.18 20.02
CA ALA A 407 1.13 14.20 21.08
C ALA A 407 -0.04 14.06 22.08
N LEU A 408 -0.90 15.07 22.18
CA LEU A 408 -2.09 15.05 23.02
C LEU A 408 -3.33 14.55 22.28
N ASN A 409 -3.27 14.37 20.96
CA ASN A 409 -4.41 13.86 20.21
C ASN A 409 -4.66 12.37 20.55
N PRO A 410 -5.92 11.92 20.51
CA PRO A 410 -6.24 10.49 20.51
C PRO A 410 -5.58 9.75 19.35
N TYR A 411 -5.63 8.42 19.36
CA TYR A 411 -5.11 7.63 18.25
C TYR A 411 -6.03 7.78 17.02
N ALA A 412 -5.51 8.21 15.89
CA ALA A 412 -6.30 8.58 14.72
C ALA A 412 -6.02 7.67 13.54
N ILE A 413 -7.08 7.10 12.95
CA ILE A 413 -7.01 6.22 11.78
C ILE A 413 -7.79 6.85 10.63
N GLY A 414 -7.12 7.14 9.53
CA GLY A 414 -7.73 7.66 8.31
C GLY A 414 -8.01 6.55 7.29
N PHE A 415 -9.25 6.45 6.83
CA PHE A 415 -9.66 5.48 5.80
C PHE A 415 -9.77 6.18 4.45
N VAL A 416 -8.92 5.76 3.50
CA VAL A 416 -8.82 6.37 2.16
C VAL A 416 -8.94 5.30 1.08
N GLY A 417 -9.34 5.67 -0.13
CA GLY A 417 -9.46 4.72 -1.24
C GLY A 417 -10.46 5.17 -2.30
N VAL A 418 -10.64 4.35 -3.33
CA VAL A 418 -11.53 4.65 -4.45
C VAL A 418 -13.01 4.54 -4.08
N ASN A 419 -13.90 4.83 -5.03
CA ASN A 419 -15.34 4.78 -4.81
C ASN A 419 -15.83 3.34 -4.67
N GLY A 420 -16.84 3.11 -3.82
CA GLY A 420 -17.54 1.81 -3.74
C GLY A 420 -16.81 0.68 -3.00
N VAL A 421 -15.53 0.84 -2.64
CA VAL A 421 -14.71 -0.22 -2.02
C VAL A 421 -15.08 -0.62 -0.59
N GLY A 422 -16.07 0.02 0.04
CA GLY A 422 -16.52 -0.31 1.39
C GLY A 422 -15.78 0.39 2.54
N LYS A 423 -15.29 1.63 2.34
CA LYS A 423 -14.64 2.46 3.38
C LYS A 423 -15.49 2.62 4.65
N SER A 424 -16.67 3.23 4.54
CA SER A 424 -17.54 3.50 5.68
C SER A 424 -17.99 2.22 6.41
N THR A 425 -18.26 1.14 5.65
CA THR A 425 -18.67 -0.16 6.22
C THR A 425 -17.54 -0.79 7.02
N ASN A 426 -16.32 -0.89 6.47
CA ASN A 426 -15.20 -1.50 7.18
C ASN A 426 -14.68 -0.60 8.32
N LEU A 427 -14.83 0.72 8.22
CA LEU A 427 -14.63 1.62 9.36
C LEU A 427 -15.57 1.25 10.51
N ALA A 428 -16.84 0.97 10.24
CA ALA A 428 -17.78 0.52 11.28
C ALA A 428 -17.41 -0.85 11.88
N LYS A 429 -16.84 -1.77 11.09
CA LYS A 429 -16.31 -3.04 11.62
C LYS A 429 -15.08 -2.83 12.51
N VAL A 430 -14.16 -1.95 12.12
CA VAL A 430 -13.02 -1.56 12.97
C VAL A 430 -13.52 -0.88 14.25
N CYS A 431 -14.55 -0.06 14.16
CA CYS A 431 -15.20 0.53 15.33
C CYS A 431 -15.77 -0.54 16.27
N PHE A 432 -16.49 -1.53 15.74
CA PHE A 432 -16.98 -2.67 16.52
C PHE A 432 -15.84 -3.40 17.24
N TRP A 433 -14.75 -3.71 16.53
CA TRP A 433 -13.56 -4.36 17.11
C TRP A 433 -12.91 -3.53 18.22
N LEU A 434 -12.83 -2.20 18.06
CA LEU A 434 -12.30 -1.30 19.10
C LEU A 434 -13.21 -1.22 20.32
N LEU A 435 -14.53 -1.21 20.13
CA LEU A 435 -15.52 -1.20 21.21
C LEU A 435 -15.47 -2.51 22.01
N GLN A 436 -15.33 -3.66 21.35
CA GLN A 436 -15.10 -4.96 22.02
C GLN A 436 -13.85 -4.94 22.91
N ASN A 437 -12.84 -4.15 22.53
CA ASN A 437 -11.62 -3.88 23.30
C ASN A 437 -11.73 -2.68 24.26
N ARG A 438 -12.94 -2.19 24.53
CA ARG A 438 -13.25 -1.14 25.53
C ARG A 438 -12.64 0.24 25.24
N TYR A 439 -12.30 0.51 23.99
CA TYR A 439 -11.88 1.85 23.60
C TYR A 439 -13.08 2.76 23.35
N ARG A 440 -12.95 4.03 23.79
CA ARG A 440 -13.89 5.08 23.43
C ARG A 440 -13.58 5.60 22.04
N VAL A 441 -14.55 5.53 21.12
CA VAL A 441 -14.35 5.81 19.70
C VAL A 441 -15.17 7.01 19.24
N LEU A 442 -14.52 7.96 18.58
CA LEU A 442 -15.20 9.03 17.83
C LEU A 442 -15.09 8.74 16.33
N ILE A 443 -16.22 8.72 15.63
CA ILE A 443 -16.25 8.63 14.16
C ILE A 443 -16.34 10.04 13.58
N ALA A 444 -15.38 10.45 12.75
CA ALA A 444 -15.39 11.73 12.07
C ALA A 444 -15.90 11.59 10.62
N ALA A 445 -17.10 12.10 10.36
CA ALA A 445 -17.73 12.07 9.04
C ALA A 445 -17.14 13.12 8.10
N CYS A 446 -16.05 12.77 7.40
CA CYS A 446 -15.36 13.66 6.46
C CYS A 446 -15.69 13.36 4.98
N ASP A 447 -16.60 12.43 4.70
CA ASP A 447 -17.27 12.31 3.39
C ASP A 447 -18.39 13.35 3.28
N THR A 448 -18.02 14.58 2.89
CA THR A 448 -18.96 15.70 2.72
C THR A 448 -19.49 15.84 1.29
N PHE A 449 -19.13 14.91 0.41
CA PHE A 449 -19.42 14.99 -1.03
C PHE A 449 -20.56 14.04 -1.44
N ARG A 450 -20.54 12.79 -0.97
CA ARG A 450 -21.53 11.78 -1.35
C ARG A 450 -22.82 11.96 -0.55
N SER A 451 -23.96 12.06 -1.24
CA SER A 451 -25.27 12.10 -0.59
C SER A 451 -25.52 10.81 0.21
N GLY A 452 -26.06 10.95 1.43
CA GLY A 452 -26.34 9.83 2.34
C GLY A 452 -25.14 9.28 3.09
N ALA A 453 -23.92 9.81 2.88
CA ALA A 453 -22.72 9.30 3.57
C ALA A 453 -22.77 9.54 5.08
N VAL A 454 -23.28 10.70 5.50
CA VAL A 454 -23.44 11.03 6.92
C VAL A 454 -24.55 10.17 7.55
N GLU A 455 -25.70 10.02 6.88
CA GLU A 455 -26.79 9.16 7.32
C GLU A 455 -26.36 7.69 7.45
N GLN A 456 -25.51 7.22 6.53
CA GLN A 456 -24.92 5.89 6.59
C GLN A 456 -24.11 5.69 7.89
N LEU A 457 -23.23 6.64 8.22
CA LEU A 457 -22.45 6.59 9.46
C LEU A 457 -23.34 6.75 10.70
N ARG A 458 -24.37 7.61 10.64
CA ARG A 458 -25.36 7.77 11.72
C ARG A 458 -26.09 6.46 12.02
N THR A 459 -26.43 5.70 10.96
CA THR A 459 -27.03 4.38 11.10
C THR A 459 -26.07 3.39 11.76
N HIS A 460 -24.79 3.36 11.35
CA HIS A 460 -23.79 2.53 12.00
C HIS A 460 -23.60 2.88 13.47
N VAL A 461 -23.50 4.17 13.81
CA VAL A 461 -23.38 4.63 15.21
C VAL A 461 -24.60 4.25 16.04
N ARG A 462 -25.81 4.42 15.49
CA ARG A 462 -27.04 4.01 16.16
C ARG A 462 -27.05 2.50 16.44
N ASN A 463 -26.73 1.69 15.44
CA ASN A 463 -26.70 0.23 15.57
C ASN A 463 -25.62 -0.22 16.56
N LEU A 464 -24.40 0.30 16.44
CA LEU A 464 -23.30 0.00 17.38
C LEU A 464 -23.59 0.51 18.79
N GLY A 465 -24.39 1.56 18.95
CA GLY A 465 -24.88 2.02 20.25
C GLY A 465 -25.74 0.99 20.98
N GLN A 466 -26.43 0.10 20.24
CA GLN A 466 -27.25 -0.96 20.84
C GLN A 466 -26.41 -2.13 21.35
N LEU A 467 -25.15 -2.24 20.94
CA LEU A 467 -24.28 -3.34 21.33
C LEU A 467 -24.12 -3.36 22.85
N GLU A 468 -24.41 -4.52 23.45
CA GLU A 468 -24.17 -4.75 24.87
C GLU A 468 -22.77 -5.30 25.08
N LEU A 469 -22.03 -4.70 26.00
CA LEU A 469 -20.70 -5.12 26.38
C LEU A 469 -20.61 -5.21 27.91
N ASP A 470 -20.46 -6.43 28.44
CA ASP A 470 -20.51 -6.72 29.89
C ASP A 470 -21.81 -6.24 30.58
N GLY A 471 -22.95 -6.41 29.91
CA GLY A 471 -24.27 -6.06 30.45
C GLY A 471 -24.61 -4.57 30.40
N HIS A 472 -23.81 -3.76 29.70
CA HIS A 472 -24.07 -2.33 29.48
C HIS A 472 -24.12 -2.00 27.99
N ARG A 473 -25.10 -1.22 27.55
CA ARG A 473 -25.19 -0.80 26.15
C ARG A 473 -24.17 0.30 25.88
N VAL A 474 -23.55 0.27 24.70
CA VAL A 474 -22.63 1.33 24.24
C VAL A 474 -23.28 2.71 24.28
N ALA A 475 -24.59 2.79 23.98
CA ALA A 475 -25.37 4.02 24.03
C ALA A 475 -25.53 4.61 25.44
N ASP A 476 -25.42 3.79 26.49
CA ASP A 476 -25.52 4.25 27.89
C ASP A 476 -24.19 4.88 28.37
N GLY A 477 -23.14 4.79 27.56
CA GLY A 477 -21.81 5.32 27.84
C GLY A 477 -20.96 4.39 28.70
N VAL A 478 -19.85 4.94 29.20
CA VAL A 478 -18.89 4.21 30.03
C VAL A 478 -19.52 3.93 31.41
N PRO A 479 -19.57 2.67 31.87
CA PRO A 479 -20.15 2.32 33.17
C PRO A 479 -19.58 3.16 34.31
N GLY A 480 -20.47 3.69 35.16
CA GLY A 480 -20.12 4.51 36.32
C GLY A 480 -19.85 5.99 36.03
N THR A 481 -19.44 6.37 34.81
CA THR A 481 -19.20 7.78 34.46
C THR A 481 -20.27 8.37 33.55
N GLY A 482 -20.93 7.54 32.73
CA GLY A 482 -21.89 7.98 31.71
C GLY A 482 -21.26 8.72 30.54
N GLU A 483 -19.93 8.77 30.45
CA GLU A 483 -19.25 9.42 29.32
C GLU A 483 -19.50 8.64 28.02
N PRO A 484 -19.67 9.31 26.87
CA PRO A 484 -19.94 8.61 25.61
C PRO A 484 -18.81 7.63 25.26
N MET A 485 -19.18 6.39 24.93
CA MET A 485 -18.25 5.37 24.44
C MET A 485 -18.14 5.38 22.91
N LEU A 486 -19.20 5.76 22.21
CA LEU A 486 -19.24 5.94 20.76
C LEU A 486 -19.98 7.24 20.41
N GLU A 487 -19.41 8.05 19.53
CA GLU A 487 -20.08 9.27 19.04
C GLU A 487 -19.74 9.54 17.56
N LEU A 488 -20.66 10.20 16.85
CA LEU A 488 -20.47 10.71 15.49
C LEU A 488 -20.14 12.20 15.52
N TYR A 489 -18.96 12.59 15.05
CA TYR A 489 -18.63 13.96 14.76
C TYR A 489 -18.97 14.30 13.30
N GLU A 490 -19.95 15.18 13.11
CA GLU A 490 -20.37 15.62 11.79
C GLU A 490 -20.64 17.13 11.73
N ARG A 491 -20.56 17.69 10.52
CA ARG A 491 -20.88 19.10 10.26
C ARG A 491 -21.82 19.27 9.07
N GLY A 492 -22.47 18.20 8.59
CA GLY A 492 -23.26 18.17 7.36
C GLY A 492 -22.42 18.26 6.07
N TYR A 493 -23.11 18.39 4.93
CA TYR A 493 -22.53 18.33 3.58
C TYR A 493 -21.86 19.64 3.12
N GLY A 494 -20.96 19.54 2.13
CA GLY A 494 -20.37 20.69 1.44
C GLY A 494 -19.28 21.45 2.22
N LYS A 495 -18.81 20.92 3.35
CA LYS A 495 -17.75 21.51 4.17
C LYS A 495 -16.37 20.93 3.88
N ASP A 496 -15.31 21.67 4.25
CA ASP A 496 -13.91 21.22 4.10
C ASP A 496 -13.63 20.03 5.03
N ALA A 497 -13.42 18.86 4.43
CA ALA A 497 -13.12 17.61 5.12
C ALA A 497 -11.89 17.72 6.03
N ALA A 498 -10.86 18.48 5.62
CA ALA A 498 -9.66 18.68 6.44
C ALA A 498 -9.96 19.46 7.72
N GLY A 499 -10.89 20.42 7.66
CA GLY A 499 -11.36 21.18 8.81
C GLY A 499 -12.22 20.34 9.75
N ILE A 500 -13.12 19.51 9.22
CA ILE A 500 -13.93 18.60 10.03
C ILE A 500 -13.05 17.64 10.82
N ALA A 501 -12.06 17.00 10.18
CA ALA A 501 -11.12 16.11 10.85
C ALA A 501 -10.34 16.83 11.96
N LYS A 502 -9.92 18.08 11.72
CA LYS A 502 -9.20 18.90 12.70
C LYS A 502 -10.05 19.20 13.93
N ASP A 503 -11.29 19.61 13.71
CA ASP A 503 -12.22 19.92 14.79
C ASP A 503 -12.63 18.65 15.54
N ALA A 504 -12.79 17.51 14.84
CA ALA A 504 -13.07 16.21 15.45
C ALA A 504 -11.93 15.76 16.37
N LEU A 505 -10.67 15.89 15.95
CA LEU A 505 -9.51 15.57 16.79
C LEU A 505 -9.42 16.48 18.02
N ALA A 506 -9.73 17.77 17.86
CA ALA A 506 -9.78 18.72 18.98
C ALA A 506 -10.89 18.36 19.97
N TYR A 507 -12.09 18.05 19.46
CA TYR A 507 -13.22 17.59 20.28
C TYR A 507 -12.90 16.29 21.00
N ALA A 508 -12.35 15.30 20.29
CA ALA A 508 -11.96 14.01 20.86
C ALA A 508 -10.94 14.15 21.99
N ARG A 509 -9.99 15.07 21.84
CA ARG A 509 -9.00 15.41 22.88
C ARG A 509 -9.67 15.95 24.14
N THR A 510 -10.58 16.90 24.00
CA THR A 510 -11.27 17.53 25.14
C THR A 510 -12.29 16.63 25.80
N SER A 511 -12.94 15.75 25.03
CA SER A 511 -13.98 14.85 25.50
C SER A 511 -13.46 13.48 25.96
N GLY A 512 -12.13 13.26 25.92
CA GLY A 512 -11.51 12.07 26.48
C GLY A 512 -11.60 10.80 25.63
N PHE A 513 -11.94 10.89 24.34
CA PHE A 513 -11.96 9.72 23.45
C PHE A 513 -10.56 9.13 23.27
N ASP A 514 -10.49 7.81 23.08
CA ASP A 514 -9.25 7.06 22.90
C ASP A 514 -8.83 7.01 21.43
N VAL A 515 -9.81 6.85 20.54
CA VAL A 515 -9.60 6.65 19.10
C VAL A 515 -10.50 7.59 18.28
N VAL A 516 -9.97 8.13 17.17
CA VAL A 516 -10.74 8.82 16.13
C VAL A 516 -10.63 8.06 14.81
N LEU A 517 -11.77 7.66 14.25
CA LEU A 517 -11.86 7.04 12.93
C LEU A 517 -12.34 8.07 11.91
N ILE A 518 -11.51 8.39 10.92
CA ILE A 518 -11.79 9.42 9.92
C ILE A 518 -12.27 8.75 8.63
N ASP A 519 -13.57 8.90 8.34
CA ASP A 519 -14.16 8.43 7.07
C ASP A 519 -13.96 9.49 5.99
N THR A 520 -13.36 9.13 4.85
CA THR A 520 -13.13 10.07 3.75
C THR A 520 -13.95 9.72 2.52
N ALA A 521 -14.33 10.74 1.74
CA ALA A 521 -14.97 10.52 0.44
C ALA A 521 -14.08 9.69 -0.48
N GLY A 522 -14.70 8.77 -1.23
CA GLY A 522 -14.01 8.04 -2.29
C GLY A 522 -13.57 8.97 -3.42
N ARG A 523 -12.45 8.63 -4.06
CA ARG A 523 -11.91 9.42 -5.18
C ARG A 523 -11.07 8.55 -6.10
N MET A 524 -11.08 8.86 -7.39
CA MET A 524 -10.18 8.21 -8.35
C MET A 524 -8.76 8.73 -8.15
N GLN A 525 -7.78 7.85 -8.32
CA GLN A 525 -6.36 8.13 -8.12
C GLN A 525 -5.80 9.20 -9.07
N ASP A 526 -6.42 9.39 -10.23
CA ASP A 526 -6.01 10.37 -11.24
C ASP A 526 -6.69 11.75 -11.08
N ASN A 527 -7.60 11.90 -10.11
CA ASN A 527 -8.28 13.17 -9.87
C ASN A 527 -7.42 14.08 -8.97
N GLU A 528 -6.51 14.84 -9.58
CA GLU A 528 -5.56 15.69 -8.86
C GLU A 528 -6.23 16.65 -7.85
N PRO A 529 -7.29 17.41 -8.18
CA PRO A 529 -7.95 18.29 -7.19
C PRO A 529 -8.43 17.55 -5.94
N LEU A 530 -9.04 16.37 -6.11
CA LEU A 530 -9.51 15.56 -4.98
C LEU A 530 -8.35 14.90 -4.22
N MET A 531 -7.28 14.52 -4.91
CA MET A 531 -6.07 13.96 -4.28
C MET A 531 -5.30 15.01 -3.49
N ARG A 532 -5.20 16.25 -3.98
CA ARG A 532 -4.62 17.39 -3.24
C ARG A 532 -5.45 17.71 -1.99
N ALA A 533 -6.78 17.67 -2.09
CA ALA A 533 -7.64 17.83 -0.92
C ALA A 533 -7.44 16.70 0.11
N LEU A 534 -7.23 15.46 -0.35
CA LEU A 534 -6.91 14.33 0.53
C LEU A 534 -5.55 14.52 1.23
N ALA A 535 -4.52 14.85 0.45
CA ALA A 535 -3.17 15.08 0.98
C ALA A 535 -3.16 16.22 2.00
N LYS A 536 -3.92 17.29 1.76
CA LYS A 536 -4.13 18.37 2.74
C LYS A 536 -4.77 17.84 4.03
N LEU A 537 -5.82 17.01 3.94
CA LEU A 537 -6.47 16.42 5.11
C LEU A 537 -5.47 15.61 5.94
N ILE A 538 -4.68 14.74 5.30
CA ILE A 538 -3.69 13.91 6.00
C ILE A 538 -2.56 14.78 6.58
N ALA A 539 -2.01 15.72 5.82
CA ALA A 539 -0.90 16.56 6.24
C ALA A 539 -1.25 17.50 7.40
N VAL A 540 -2.46 18.07 7.41
CA VAL A 540 -2.91 18.97 8.48
C VAL A 540 -3.23 18.22 9.76
N ASN A 541 -3.81 17.02 9.66
CA ASN A 541 -4.35 16.29 10.80
C ASN A 541 -3.40 15.24 11.38
N GLN A 542 -2.37 14.82 10.62
CA GLN A 542 -1.33 13.88 11.04
C GLN A 542 -1.91 12.64 11.75
N PRO A 543 -2.81 11.88 11.09
CA PRO A 543 -3.32 10.64 11.67
C PRO A 543 -2.18 9.65 11.95
N ASP A 544 -2.33 8.82 12.97
CA ASP A 544 -1.32 7.81 13.34
C ASP A 544 -1.23 6.70 12.30
N LYS A 545 -2.36 6.36 11.67
CA LYS A 545 -2.44 5.42 10.55
C LYS A 545 -3.29 5.97 9.41
N VAL A 546 -2.79 5.82 8.19
CA VAL A 546 -3.56 6.01 6.95
C VAL A 546 -3.70 4.66 6.26
N LEU A 547 -4.91 4.10 6.34
CA LEU A 547 -5.24 2.81 5.76
C LEU A 547 -5.90 2.99 4.39
N PHE A 548 -5.30 2.42 3.36
CA PHE A 548 -5.93 2.31 2.05
C PHE A 548 -6.93 1.15 2.05
N VAL A 549 -8.18 1.46 1.74
CA VAL A 549 -9.25 0.48 1.58
C VAL A 549 -9.34 0.13 0.09
N GLY A 550 -9.06 -1.13 -0.23
CA GLY A 550 -9.11 -1.67 -1.60
C GLY A 550 -9.94 -2.94 -1.66
N GLU A 551 -10.45 -3.28 -2.84
CA GLU A 551 -11.20 -4.52 -3.04
C GLU A 551 -10.26 -5.66 -3.43
N ALA A 552 -10.48 -6.84 -2.88
CA ALA A 552 -9.68 -8.03 -3.17
C ALA A 552 -9.84 -8.53 -4.62
N LEU A 553 -10.95 -8.17 -5.29
CA LEU A 553 -11.22 -8.54 -6.68
C LEU A 553 -10.39 -7.75 -7.70
N VAL A 554 -9.87 -6.59 -7.30
CA VAL A 554 -9.20 -5.67 -8.21
C VAL A 554 -7.76 -6.16 -8.38
N GLY A 555 -7.46 -6.79 -9.53
CA GLY A 555 -6.14 -7.34 -9.85
C GLY A 555 -5.09 -6.25 -10.13
N ASN A 556 -4.68 -6.08 -11.40
CA ASN A 556 -3.64 -5.11 -11.81
C ASN A 556 -3.94 -3.67 -11.38
N GLU A 557 -5.20 -3.26 -11.39
CA GLU A 557 -5.62 -1.90 -11.06
C GLU A 557 -5.38 -1.56 -9.58
N ALA A 558 -5.30 -2.55 -8.69
CA ALA A 558 -5.01 -2.31 -7.27
C ALA A 558 -3.59 -1.74 -7.09
N VAL A 559 -2.63 -2.16 -7.92
CA VAL A 559 -1.26 -1.62 -7.91
C VAL A 559 -1.27 -0.14 -8.26
N ASP A 560 -1.95 0.22 -9.36
CA ASP A 560 -2.01 1.59 -9.84
C ASP A 560 -2.67 2.51 -8.81
N GLN A 561 -3.83 2.10 -8.29
CA GLN A 561 -4.54 2.82 -7.24
C GLN A 561 -3.66 3.03 -6.02
N LEU A 562 -3.10 1.95 -5.46
CA LEU A 562 -2.33 2.02 -4.22
C LEU A 562 -1.06 2.87 -4.39
N THR A 563 -0.34 2.69 -5.50
CA THR A 563 0.91 3.42 -5.79
C THR A 563 0.63 4.91 -5.99
N LYS A 564 -0.40 5.26 -6.77
CA LYS A 564 -0.77 6.67 -7.00
C LYS A 564 -1.33 7.34 -5.76
N PHE A 565 -2.13 6.65 -4.94
CA PHE A 565 -2.55 7.19 -3.63
C PHE A 565 -1.35 7.44 -2.72
N HIS A 566 -0.46 6.45 -2.56
CA HIS A 566 0.73 6.58 -1.74
C HIS A 566 1.62 7.75 -2.18
N ARG A 567 1.83 7.88 -3.50
CA ARG A 567 2.61 8.96 -4.09
C ARG A 567 1.93 10.32 -3.94
N ALA A 568 0.65 10.43 -4.26
CA ALA A 568 -0.08 11.70 -4.20
C ALA A 568 -0.15 12.27 -2.77
N LEU A 569 -0.27 11.42 -1.75
CA LEU A 569 -0.17 11.85 -0.36
C LEU A 569 1.18 12.48 -0.05
N LYS A 570 2.27 11.95 -0.64
CA LYS A 570 3.61 12.51 -0.48
C LYS A 570 3.78 13.81 -1.26
N ASP A 571 3.50 13.78 -2.55
CA ASP A 571 3.75 14.85 -3.52
C ASP A 571 2.92 16.12 -3.23
N TYR A 572 1.67 15.97 -2.76
CA TYR A 572 0.75 17.11 -2.55
C TYR A 572 0.64 17.57 -1.10
N SER A 573 1.37 16.96 -0.17
CA SER A 573 1.29 17.28 1.27
C SER A 573 1.75 18.71 1.61
N GLY A 574 2.75 19.23 0.88
CA GLY A 574 3.35 20.54 1.14
C GLY A 574 4.15 20.65 2.44
N VAL A 575 4.52 19.52 3.07
CA VAL A 575 5.32 19.47 4.31
C VAL A 575 6.69 18.83 4.05
N ALA A 576 7.67 19.15 4.90
CA ALA A 576 9.05 18.69 4.73
C ALA A 576 9.22 17.17 4.86
N ASP A 577 8.44 16.54 5.75
CA ASP A 577 8.41 15.09 5.95
C ASP A 577 7.01 14.55 5.63
N PRO A 578 6.76 14.20 4.36
CA PRO A 578 5.42 13.90 3.89
C PRO A 578 5.04 12.44 4.16
N ARG A 579 3.92 12.23 4.86
CA ARG A 579 3.41 10.89 5.17
C ARG A 579 2.70 10.28 3.95
N GLY A 580 2.98 9.01 3.68
CA GLY A 580 2.26 8.19 2.70
C GLY A 580 1.10 7.40 3.32
N LEU A 581 0.82 6.26 2.73
CA LEU A 581 -0.04 5.23 3.35
C LEU A 581 0.78 4.40 4.34
N ASP A 582 0.15 3.94 5.42
CA ASP A 582 0.76 3.09 6.45
C ASP A 582 0.41 1.60 6.25
N GLY A 583 -0.67 1.29 5.53
CA GLY A 583 -1.12 -0.07 5.30
C GLY A 583 -2.40 -0.16 4.48
N CYS A 584 -2.89 -1.38 4.30
CA CYS A 584 -4.09 -1.69 3.54
C CYS A 584 -5.16 -2.40 4.39
N LEU A 585 -6.42 -2.20 3.99
CA LEU A 585 -7.57 -2.99 4.40
C LEU A 585 -8.21 -3.54 3.13
N LEU A 586 -8.17 -4.86 2.92
CA LEU A 586 -8.75 -5.49 1.73
C LEU A 586 -10.19 -5.91 2.00
N THR A 587 -11.12 -5.49 1.16
CA THR A 587 -12.56 -5.76 1.30
C THR A 587 -13.03 -6.77 0.27
N LYS A 588 -14.27 -7.27 0.46
CA LYS A 588 -14.89 -8.28 -0.41
C LYS A 588 -14.03 -9.55 -0.51
N TRP A 589 -13.31 -9.88 0.56
CA TRP A 589 -12.46 -11.06 0.62
C TRP A 589 -13.26 -12.37 0.54
N ASP A 590 -14.52 -12.33 0.93
CA ASP A 590 -15.52 -13.39 0.75
C ASP A 590 -15.86 -13.69 -0.71
N THR A 591 -15.52 -12.79 -1.64
CA THR A 591 -15.88 -12.92 -3.06
C THR A 591 -14.75 -13.46 -3.95
N VAL A 592 -13.55 -13.66 -3.40
CA VAL A 592 -12.37 -14.05 -4.19
C VAL A 592 -12.09 -15.55 -4.18
N ASP A 593 -12.79 -16.35 -3.38
CA ASP A 593 -12.51 -17.78 -3.17
C ASP A 593 -11.01 -18.04 -2.93
N ASP A 594 -10.31 -18.62 -3.92
CA ASP A 594 -8.87 -18.88 -3.89
C ASP A 594 -8.02 -17.87 -4.67
N LYS A 595 -8.65 -16.87 -5.31
CA LYS A 595 -8.02 -15.81 -6.11
C LYS A 595 -7.51 -14.65 -5.24
N VAL A 596 -6.72 -14.99 -4.24
CA VAL A 596 -6.20 -14.07 -3.22
C VAL A 596 -4.98 -13.24 -3.69
N GLY A 597 -4.64 -13.28 -4.99
CA GLY A 597 -3.42 -12.70 -5.56
C GLY A 597 -3.29 -11.18 -5.48
N THR A 598 -4.40 -10.46 -5.27
CA THR A 598 -4.37 -9.02 -5.01
C THR A 598 -3.62 -8.68 -3.73
N ALA A 599 -3.64 -9.55 -2.70
CA ALA A 599 -2.87 -9.35 -1.47
C ALA A 599 -1.36 -9.36 -1.73
N LEU A 600 -0.88 -10.38 -2.46
CA LEU A 600 0.52 -10.48 -2.86
C LEU A 600 0.94 -9.33 -3.77
N THR A 601 0.09 -8.98 -4.73
CA THR A 601 0.33 -7.89 -5.68
C THR A 601 0.47 -6.54 -4.98
N SER A 602 -0.43 -6.23 -4.03
CA SER A 602 -0.46 -4.95 -3.32
C SER A 602 0.73 -4.80 -2.36
N THR A 603 1.05 -5.86 -1.61
CA THR A 603 2.18 -5.90 -0.68
C THR A 603 3.51 -5.84 -1.43
N TRP A 604 3.68 -6.57 -2.52
CA TRP A 604 4.89 -6.52 -3.35
C TRP A 604 5.14 -5.11 -3.92
N ALA A 605 4.11 -4.47 -4.47
CA ALA A 605 4.26 -3.18 -5.14
C ALA A 605 4.63 -2.04 -4.18
N THR A 606 4.17 -2.09 -2.93
CA THR A 606 4.26 -0.96 -2.00
C THR A 606 5.06 -1.22 -0.74
N GLY A 607 5.30 -2.49 -0.39
CA GLY A 607 5.88 -2.89 0.89
C GLY A 607 4.95 -2.63 2.09
N LEU A 608 3.70 -2.23 1.86
CA LEU A 608 2.76 -1.87 2.91
C LEU A 608 2.05 -3.11 3.46
N PRO A 609 1.89 -3.24 4.79
CA PRO A 609 1.20 -4.35 5.42
C PRO A 609 -0.31 -4.32 5.13
N ILE A 610 -0.94 -5.49 5.11
CA ILE A 610 -2.40 -5.63 5.15
C ILE A 610 -2.79 -5.81 6.61
N TYR A 611 -3.50 -4.84 7.20
CA TYR A 611 -3.91 -4.86 8.60
C TYR A 611 -5.15 -5.73 8.82
N PHE A 612 -6.11 -5.64 7.90
CA PHE A 612 -7.38 -6.34 8.01
C PHE A 612 -7.89 -6.80 6.65
N VAL A 613 -8.69 -7.86 6.67
CA VAL A 613 -9.52 -8.27 5.54
C VAL A 613 -11.00 -8.29 5.93
N GLY A 614 -11.85 -7.72 5.07
CA GLY A 614 -13.29 -7.68 5.23
C GLY A 614 -13.95 -8.83 4.46
N THR A 615 -14.58 -9.76 5.17
CA THR A 615 -15.09 -11.04 4.65
C THR A 615 -16.63 -11.09 4.58
N GLY A 616 -17.27 -9.98 4.24
CA GLY A 616 -18.73 -9.85 4.24
C GLY A 616 -19.22 -8.45 4.62
N GLN A 617 -20.47 -8.34 5.08
CA GLN A 617 -21.15 -7.07 5.32
C GLN A 617 -21.44 -6.78 6.80
N THR A 618 -21.44 -7.81 7.66
CA THR A 618 -21.72 -7.68 9.09
C THR A 618 -20.53 -7.10 9.85
N TYR A 619 -20.73 -6.68 11.11
CA TYR A 619 -19.65 -6.16 11.95
C TYR A 619 -18.61 -7.22 12.33
N THR A 620 -19.02 -8.49 12.33
CA THR A 620 -18.19 -9.65 12.62
C THR A 620 -17.36 -10.14 11.43
N ASP A 621 -17.66 -9.65 10.21
CA ASP A 621 -16.94 -10.01 8.99
C ASP A 621 -15.65 -9.17 8.81
N LEU A 622 -14.82 -9.11 9.85
CA LEU A 622 -13.48 -8.53 9.86
C LEU A 622 -12.50 -9.56 10.40
N ARG A 623 -11.38 -9.75 9.71
CA ARG A 623 -10.35 -10.75 10.02
C ARG A 623 -8.95 -10.15 9.94
N GLN A 624 -8.00 -10.78 10.62
CA GLN A 624 -6.58 -10.58 10.36
C GLN A 624 -6.14 -11.48 9.20
N LEU A 625 -5.17 -11.01 8.41
CA LEU A 625 -4.62 -11.79 7.29
C LEU A 625 -3.58 -12.79 7.80
N ARG A 626 -3.82 -14.08 7.62
CA ARG A 626 -2.82 -15.13 7.81
C ARG A 626 -2.01 -15.35 6.54
N VAL A 627 -0.72 -15.02 6.61
CA VAL A 627 0.23 -15.22 5.50
C VAL A 627 0.23 -16.66 5.01
N SER A 628 0.22 -17.64 5.93
CA SER A 628 0.20 -19.08 5.58
C SER A 628 -1.04 -19.46 4.78
N HIS A 629 -2.21 -18.91 5.10
CA HIS A 629 -3.43 -19.17 4.36
C HIS A 629 -3.32 -18.63 2.93
N VAL A 630 -2.89 -17.38 2.76
CA VAL A 630 -2.73 -16.78 1.43
C VAL A 630 -1.74 -17.57 0.59
N VAL A 631 -0.59 -17.93 1.17
CA VAL A 631 0.45 -18.74 0.50
C VAL A 631 -0.12 -20.09 0.05
N ASN A 632 -0.84 -20.79 0.93
CA ASN A 632 -1.47 -22.06 0.60
C ASN A 632 -2.51 -21.90 -0.51
N ALA A 633 -3.37 -20.88 -0.45
CA ALA A 633 -4.39 -20.63 -1.47
C ALA A 633 -3.78 -20.30 -2.84
N LEU A 634 -2.70 -19.51 -2.88
CA LEU A 634 -1.97 -19.15 -4.10
C LEU A 634 -1.21 -20.31 -4.74
N LEU A 635 -0.78 -21.28 -3.93
CA LEU A 635 -0.04 -22.44 -4.40
C LEU A 635 -0.91 -23.70 -4.50
N ARG A 636 -2.18 -23.66 -4.10
CA ARG A 636 -3.09 -24.80 -4.22
C ARG A 636 -3.45 -24.99 -5.69
N GLU A 637 -3.17 -26.20 -6.19
CA GLU A 637 -3.42 -26.60 -7.58
C GLU A 637 -4.89 -26.43 -8.00
#